data_AF-A0A7Y9GD76-F1
#
_entry.id   AF-A0A7Y9GD76-F1
#
_cell.length_a   1.000
_cell.length_b   1.000
_cell.length_c   1.000
_cell.angle_alpha   90.00
_cell.angle_beta   90.00
_cell.angle_gamma   90.00
#
_symmetry.space_group_name_H-M   'P 1'
#
loop_
_entity.id
_entity.type
_entity.pdbx_description
1 polymer ?
#
loop_
_entity_poly.entity_id
_entity_poly.type
_entity_poly.pdbx_seq_one_letter_code
_entity_poly.pdbx_strand_id
1 'polypeptide(L)'
;MTTRQPRRRRAARRAGAVLAAVAAIAAAAAVPAPARAEPPPAGCTDRTATLRALERMTGTHGLTGAAVRVDDPACGTWTAGSGVADRRTQRPMRADLRVRIASVTKTFTAVTVLQLAREGRISLDAPVERYLPGLIDRGGYDGRKITVRSLLRHTSGLPDHMDTFADPDGYRFRHFEPEDLVERALTLPHPSPGWHYSTTNYVLAGLIAEKASGHGLEDEVQRRIIGPLRLRDTYWPGDRTRIRGAHARGYLREERDGTVRWDDFTEMNTTVAWAGGALISSPRDLNVFFGALMGGRLLSPAMLAQMKQTVPADPDRVWDGAAYGLGLIGTPLRCGGTWWGHAGGLESYATVSGVAPSGRRVTVDLNESPSTKEMFDDQMKLVETAFCDGAAAPGAAPAAATSGAGGLGRYYDQRLEWKDCTLNAGDEVGKELDEAGARCADVTVPLDYRRPEGRTITVAISRLKASDGAHRIGTMIINGGGPGPAIDMPPYMRSIMGRAGPRYDLVGMDPRSLGRSAAVDCGGPSGTWIKSAGESRGSFDRATAFAKDLADRCARTNAGVLPHISTRNIARDMDIVRGALGERKVSYNGASYGTYLGSVYATMFPGRLDRVLLDSSVDPTRFGPRLLAGTEGANDHALGAWAAWAAERDAAYGLGGTRAEVLGTVRGLVEASAKAPLAVGRYRVDDTTLPVVLFDNLGTDEDGPRAVLAESLRVFAKAAAGESVQPTKDLDEELAFLLTGAESVYGSGQTAIICGDAAAPRDPEYYRRDIERNRSASPLFAPLTRNVNPCAFWPARPAEPPTEVGGRLPALMVAATGDTRTTYAGNQALHRLLRGSRMVTLDADVHAPYQRGYPNTCVMDTVNDYLLTGRLPARDLTCA
;
A
#
# COMPACT_ATOMS: atom_id res chain seq x y z
N MET A 1 32.95 20.04 -76.74
CA MET A 1 31.57 20.48 -76.49
C MET A 1 31.39 20.64 -74.98
N THR A 2 31.71 21.78 -74.34
CA THR A 2 30.82 22.94 -74.01
C THR A 2 29.53 22.51 -73.29
N THR A 3 29.20 22.91 -72.05
CA THR A 3 29.41 24.15 -71.23
C THR A 3 29.40 23.82 -69.71
N ARG A 4 30.35 24.21 -68.82
CA ARG A 4 30.64 25.49 -68.11
C ARG A 4 29.48 26.01 -67.22
N GLN A 5 29.60 26.47 -65.95
CA GLN A 5 30.69 26.95 -65.05
C GLN A 5 30.06 27.28 -63.64
N PRO A 6 30.76 27.80 -62.59
CA PRO A 6 32.16 27.63 -62.15
C PRO A 6 32.35 27.41 -60.62
N ARG A 7 33.52 26.86 -60.24
CA ARG A 7 34.17 27.00 -58.93
C ARG A 7 35.15 28.20 -58.95
N ARG A 8 35.39 28.89 -57.83
CA ARG A 8 36.68 29.56 -57.53
C ARG A 8 37.07 29.50 -56.05
N ARG A 9 38.38 29.30 -55.85
CA ARG A 9 39.17 29.10 -54.62
C ARG A 9 39.79 30.41 -54.11
N ARG A 10 40.23 30.44 -52.83
CA ARG A 10 41.54 30.92 -52.27
C ARG A 10 41.41 30.94 -50.73
N ALA A 11 42.20 30.24 -49.92
CA ALA A 11 43.66 30.22 -49.67
C ALA A 11 44.17 31.39 -48.79
N ALA A 12 44.87 31.01 -47.72
CA ALA A 12 45.38 31.75 -46.57
C ALA A 12 46.46 32.81 -46.86
N ARG A 13 46.68 33.73 -45.90
CA ARG A 13 47.98 34.36 -45.60
C ARG A 13 48.20 34.56 -44.10
N ARG A 14 49.46 34.36 -43.70
CA ARG A 14 50.06 34.24 -42.36
C ARG A 14 50.50 35.59 -41.78
N ALA A 15 50.51 35.67 -40.44
CA ALA A 15 51.54 36.24 -39.53
C ALA A 15 50.87 36.37 -38.14
N GLY A 16 51.29 35.81 -37.01
CA GLY A 16 52.58 35.31 -36.55
C GLY A 16 53.11 36.23 -35.44
N ALA A 17 52.87 35.90 -34.15
CA ALA A 17 53.81 36.04 -33.03
C ALA A 17 53.16 35.96 -31.63
N VAL A 18 53.62 34.95 -30.86
CA VAL A 18 54.11 34.99 -29.46
C VAL A 18 53.14 35.14 -28.27
N LEU A 19 53.22 34.10 -27.42
CA LEU A 19 53.02 33.99 -25.97
C LEU A 19 52.52 35.23 -25.19
N ALA A 20 51.47 35.04 -24.39
CA ALA A 20 51.57 34.84 -22.94
C ALA A 20 50.18 34.93 -22.30
N ALA A 21 49.91 34.02 -21.36
CA ALA A 21 48.72 34.02 -20.54
C ALA A 21 48.69 35.23 -19.60
N VAL A 22 47.58 35.98 -19.57
CA VAL A 22 47.01 36.59 -18.34
C VAL A 22 45.47 36.72 -18.49
N ALA A 23 44.80 36.07 -17.54
CA ALA A 23 43.45 36.19 -17.00
C ALA A 23 42.34 37.07 -17.64
N ALA A 24 41.19 36.40 -17.77
CA ALA A 24 39.78 36.80 -17.83
C ALA A 24 39.33 38.17 -17.27
N ILE A 25 38.44 38.83 -18.03
CA ILE A 25 37.17 39.40 -17.51
C ILE A 25 36.07 39.15 -18.55
N ALA A 26 35.02 38.43 -18.15
CA ALA A 26 33.81 38.19 -18.92
C ALA A 26 32.80 39.32 -18.68
N ALA A 27 32.31 39.95 -19.75
CA ALA A 27 31.14 40.84 -19.71
C ALA A 27 29.90 40.05 -20.17
N ALA A 28 28.95 39.88 -19.25
CA ALA A 28 27.70 39.18 -19.47
C ALA A 28 26.70 40.02 -20.29
N ALA A 29 26.11 39.43 -21.33
CA ALA A 29 24.94 39.95 -22.01
C ALA A 29 23.68 39.65 -21.17
N ALA A 30 22.91 40.70 -20.89
CA ALA A 30 21.69 40.63 -20.10
C ALA A 30 20.58 39.87 -20.84
N VAL A 31 20.14 38.76 -20.25
CA VAL A 31 18.92 38.03 -20.63
C VAL A 31 17.71 38.79 -20.05
N PRO A 32 16.61 39.00 -20.80
CA PRO A 32 15.42 39.62 -20.22
C PRO A 32 14.87 38.72 -19.10
N ALA A 33 14.63 39.33 -17.94
CA ALA A 33 14.10 38.63 -16.76
C ALA A 33 12.75 37.98 -17.09
N PRO A 34 12.46 36.78 -16.56
CA PRO A 34 11.14 36.17 -16.70
C PRO A 34 10.11 37.09 -16.03
N ALA A 35 9.00 37.35 -16.73
CA ALA A 35 7.86 38.03 -16.13
C ALA A 35 7.47 37.30 -14.83
N ARG A 36 7.53 38.02 -13.71
CA ARG A 36 7.09 37.50 -12.40
C ARG A 36 5.63 37.08 -12.55
N ALA A 37 5.34 35.80 -12.28
CA ALA A 37 3.97 35.34 -12.11
C ALA A 37 3.32 36.21 -11.01
N GLU A 38 2.14 36.77 -11.29
CA GLU A 38 1.38 37.47 -10.27
C GLU A 38 1.18 36.55 -9.05
N PRO A 39 1.43 37.04 -7.83
CA PRO A 39 1.14 36.27 -6.63
C PRO A 39 -0.36 35.95 -6.59
N PRO A 40 -0.76 34.74 -6.15
CA PRO A 40 -2.17 34.38 -6.05
C PRO A 40 -2.93 35.38 -5.15
N PRO A 41 -4.24 35.58 -5.38
CA PRO A 41 -5.07 36.43 -4.54
C PRO A 41 -4.94 36.07 -3.06
N ALA A 42 -4.95 37.08 -2.18
CA ALA A 42 -4.86 36.88 -0.73
C ALA A 42 -5.96 35.90 -0.25
N GLY A 43 -5.56 34.81 0.40
CA GLY A 43 -6.47 33.74 0.85
C GLY A 43 -6.43 32.45 0.01
N CYS A 44 -5.75 32.46 -1.14
CA CYS A 44 -5.50 31.25 -1.94
C CYS A 44 -4.13 30.65 -1.60
N THR A 45 -4.12 29.38 -1.17
CA THR A 45 -2.99 28.73 -0.50
C THR A 45 -1.86 28.25 -1.41
N ASP A 46 -0.77 27.90 -0.73
CA ASP A 46 0.37 27.10 -1.18
C ASP A 46 -0.04 25.85 -2.01
N ARG A 47 0.42 25.81 -3.26
CA ARG A 47 0.23 24.71 -4.23
C ARG A 47 1.31 23.62 -4.10
N THR A 48 2.21 23.76 -3.13
CA THR A 48 3.40 22.90 -3.01
C THR A 48 3.04 21.44 -2.80
N ALA A 49 1.91 21.11 -2.16
CA ALA A 49 1.49 19.71 -2.02
C ALA A 49 1.17 19.07 -3.37
N THR A 50 0.34 19.70 -4.21
CA THR A 50 0.07 19.21 -5.57
C THR A 50 1.33 19.19 -6.43
N LEU A 51 2.17 20.23 -6.36
CA LEU A 51 3.42 20.27 -7.13
C LEU A 51 4.38 19.14 -6.74
N ARG A 52 4.52 18.84 -5.45
CA ARG A 52 5.34 17.70 -4.97
C ARG A 52 4.76 16.36 -5.40
N ALA A 53 3.44 16.19 -5.34
CA ALA A 53 2.78 14.98 -5.81
C ALA A 53 2.98 14.80 -7.34
N LEU A 54 2.94 15.90 -8.11
CA LEU A 54 3.21 15.90 -9.54
C LEU A 54 4.67 15.52 -9.84
N GLU A 55 5.62 16.09 -9.11
CA GLU A 55 7.04 15.76 -9.25
C GLU A 55 7.34 14.30 -8.88
N ARG A 56 6.62 13.73 -7.90
CA ARG A 56 6.77 12.31 -7.54
C ARG A 56 6.49 11.39 -8.72
N MET A 57 5.49 11.71 -9.55
CA MET A 57 5.12 10.91 -10.72
C MET A 57 6.28 10.72 -11.71
N THR A 58 7.08 11.74 -11.96
CA THR A 58 8.18 11.63 -12.94
C THR A 58 9.55 11.46 -12.28
N GLY A 59 9.75 12.01 -11.08
CA GLY A 59 11.03 11.98 -10.37
C GLY A 59 11.25 10.70 -9.56
N THR A 60 10.22 10.20 -8.88
CA THR A 60 10.32 8.97 -8.08
C THR A 60 9.92 7.75 -8.89
N HIS A 61 8.77 7.81 -9.58
CA HIS A 61 8.25 6.68 -10.37
C HIS A 61 8.88 6.57 -11.76
N GLY A 62 9.58 7.61 -12.22
CA GLY A 62 10.23 7.60 -13.53
C GLY A 62 9.26 7.62 -14.70
N LEU A 63 7.98 7.99 -14.50
CA LEU A 63 7.05 8.18 -15.61
C LEU A 63 7.56 9.29 -16.53
N THR A 64 7.30 9.12 -17.82
CA THR A 64 7.82 10.04 -18.84
C THR A 64 7.40 11.49 -18.62
N GLY A 65 6.14 11.74 -18.30
CA GLY A 65 5.58 13.07 -18.16
C GLY A 65 4.22 13.08 -17.47
N ALA A 66 4.00 14.10 -16.65
CA ALA A 66 2.75 14.35 -15.94
C ALA A 66 2.35 15.83 -16.05
N ALA A 67 1.05 16.10 -16.12
CA ALA A 67 0.50 17.46 -16.09
C ALA A 67 -0.75 17.53 -15.22
N VAL A 68 -0.96 18.68 -14.58
CA VAL A 68 -2.17 18.99 -13.81
C VAL A 68 -2.72 20.35 -14.19
N ARG A 69 -4.05 20.43 -14.32
CA ARG A 69 -4.80 21.68 -14.41
C ARG A 69 -5.84 21.74 -13.31
N VAL A 70 -5.90 22.88 -12.63
CA VAL A 70 -6.93 23.19 -11.64
C VAL A 70 -7.66 24.46 -12.05
N ASP A 71 -8.99 24.39 -12.14
CA ASP A 71 -9.88 25.54 -12.30
C ASP A 71 -10.71 25.70 -11.02
N ASP A 72 -10.33 26.65 -10.17
CA ASP A 72 -10.99 26.92 -8.90
C ASP A 72 -11.91 28.16 -9.01
N PRO A 73 -13.19 28.08 -8.59
CA PRO A 73 -14.10 29.23 -8.63
C PRO A 73 -13.66 30.43 -7.77
N ALA A 74 -12.96 30.21 -6.67
CA ALA A 74 -12.48 31.23 -5.74
C ALA A 74 -11.03 31.66 -6.03
N CYS A 75 -10.17 30.73 -6.46
CA CYS A 75 -8.73 30.93 -6.59
C CYS A 75 -8.21 31.01 -8.02
N GLY A 76 -9.11 30.97 -9.01
CA GLY A 76 -8.78 31.05 -10.41
C GLY A 76 -8.14 29.77 -10.96
N THR A 77 -7.54 29.90 -12.14
CA THR A 77 -6.93 28.79 -12.87
C THR A 77 -5.43 28.73 -12.64
N TRP A 78 -4.89 27.52 -12.49
CA TRP A 78 -3.45 27.29 -12.63
C TRP A 78 -3.14 25.91 -13.23
N THR A 79 -1.91 25.76 -13.71
CA THR A 79 -1.41 24.54 -14.36
C THR A 79 0.03 24.26 -13.95
N ALA A 80 0.41 22.98 -13.92
CA ALA A 80 1.80 22.56 -13.79
C ALA A 80 2.09 21.33 -14.65
N GLY A 81 3.36 21.12 -14.97
CA GLY A 81 3.85 19.96 -15.69
C GLY A 81 5.18 19.49 -15.10
N SER A 82 5.41 18.18 -15.12
CA SER A 82 6.65 17.54 -14.70
C SER A 82 7.08 16.51 -15.75
N GLY A 83 8.38 16.32 -15.95
CA GLY A 83 8.92 15.46 -17.00
C GLY A 83 8.72 16.00 -18.41
N VAL A 84 8.69 15.10 -19.40
CA VAL A 84 8.73 15.43 -20.83
C VAL A 84 7.50 14.91 -21.58
N ALA A 85 6.99 15.73 -22.50
CA ALA A 85 5.99 15.33 -23.48
C ALA A 85 6.59 14.52 -24.64
N ASP A 86 7.91 14.52 -24.83
CA ASP A 86 8.61 13.81 -25.90
C ASP A 86 10.04 13.48 -25.44
N ARG A 87 10.34 12.18 -25.28
CA ARG A 87 11.65 11.68 -24.82
C ARG A 87 12.79 11.96 -25.80
N ARG A 88 12.51 12.13 -27.09
CA ARG A 88 13.54 12.40 -28.11
C ARG A 88 13.89 13.88 -28.15
N THR A 89 12.90 14.76 -28.10
CA THR A 89 13.13 16.22 -28.17
C THR A 89 13.32 16.88 -26.81
N GLN A 90 13.06 16.14 -25.72
CA GLN A 90 13.04 16.66 -24.35
C GLN A 90 12.06 17.82 -24.16
N ARG A 91 11.03 17.90 -25.01
CA ARG A 91 9.99 18.93 -24.91
C ARG A 91 9.24 18.74 -23.57
N PRO A 92 9.07 19.78 -22.75
CA PRO A 92 8.46 19.65 -21.43
C PRO A 92 6.99 19.23 -21.53
N MET A 93 6.52 18.46 -20.55
CA MET A 93 5.11 18.14 -20.38
C MET A 93 4.33 19.38 -19.92
N ARG A 94 3.13 19.60 -20.46
CA ARG A 94 2.29 20.78 -20.15
C ARG A 94 0.81 20.42 -20.11
N ALA A 95 0.04 21.13 -19.30
CA ALA A 95 -1.40 20.90 -19.13
C ALA A 95 -2.29 21.54 -20.21
N ASP A 96 -1.72 21.93 -21.35
CA ASP A 96 -2.43 22.42 -22.53
C ASP A 96 -2.27 21.47 -23.74
N LEU A 97 -1.59 20.34 -23.54
CA LEU A 97 -1.39 19.34 -24.58
C LEU A 97 -2.60 18.42 -24.70
N ARG A 98 -2.84 17.95 -25.93
CA ARG A 98 -3.84 16.92 -26.19
C ARG A 98 -3.30 15.53 -25.82
N VAL A 99 -4.18 14.69 -25.29
CA VAL A 99 -3.95 13.27 -24.98
C VAL A 99 -5.16 12.43 -25.38
N ARG A 100 -4.98 11.11 -25.49
CA ARG A 100 -6.10 10.17 -25.59
C ARG A 100 -6.67 9.98 -24.19
N ILE A 101 -7.93 10.35 -23.98
CA ILE A 101 -8.53 10.36 -22.63
C ILE A 101 -9.13 9.02 -22.24
N ALA A 102 -9.03 8.03 -23.12
CA ALA A 102 -9.45 6.66 -22.87
C ALA A 102 -10.87 6.61 -22.26
N SER A 103 -11.05 5.86 -21.17
CA SER A 103 -12.35 5.64 -20.53
C SER A 103 -13.07 6.89 -20.01
N VAL A 104 -12.45 8.06 -19.95
CA VAL A 104 -13.21 9.31 -19.70
C VAL A 104 -14.29 9.52 -20.78
N THR A 105 -14.08 8.98 -21.99
CA THR A 105 -15.05 8.91 -23.09
C THR A 105 -16.41 8.35 -22.65
N LYS A 106 -16.43 7.38 -21.73
CA LYS A 106 -17.67 6.77 -21.20
C LYS A 106 -18.63 7.82 -20.64
N THR A 107 -18.11 8.87 -20.02
CA THR A 107 -18.92 9.97 -19.49
C THR A 107 -19.62 10.74 -20.61
N PHE A 108 -18.96 10.98 -21.76
CA PHE A 108 -19.55 11.66 -22.91
C PHE A 108 -20.66 10.80 -23.55
N THR A 109 -20.40 9.49 -23.69
CA THR A 109 -21.38 8.51 -24.17
C THR A 109 -22.59 8.45 -23.24
N ALA A 110 -22.38 8.36 -21.92
CA ALA A 110 -23.45 8.33 -20.92
C ALA A 110 -24.30 9.61 -20.94
N VAL A 111 -23.69 10.79 -21.05
CA VAL A 111 -24.43 12.06 -21.19
C VAL A 111 -25.30 12.05 -22.45
N THR A 112 -24.77 11.56 -23.57
CA THR A 112 -25.53 11.46 -24.83
C THR A 112 -26.74 10.55 -24.69
N VAL A 113 -26.55 9.37 -24.10
CA VAL A 113 -27.65 8.41 -23.81
C VAL A 113 -28.68 9.02 -22.86
N LEU A 114 -28.26 9.72 -21.80
CA LEU A 114 -29.15 10.36 -20.84
C LEU A 114 -29.93 11.54 -21.45
N GLN A 115 -29.34 12.28 -22.39
CA GLN A 115 -30.06 13.33 -23.12
C GLN A 115 -31.11 12.73 -24.06
N LEU A 116 -30.77 11.67 -24.80
CA LEU A 116 -31.73 10.91 -25.61
C LEU A 116 -32.83 10.28 -24.75
N ALA A 117 -32.51 9.88 -23.52
CA ALA A 117 -33.50 9.35 -22.59
C ALA A 117 -34.48 10.43 -22.11
N ARG A 118 -33.98 11.62 -21.80
CA ARG A 118 -34.82 12.79 -21.50
C ARG A 118 -35.72 13.18 -22.69
N GLU A 119 -35.24 12.98 -23.92
CA GLU A 119 -36.01 13.20 -25.16
C GLU A 119 -37.04 12.09 -25.44
N GLY A 120 -37.16 11.09 -24.56
CA GLY A 120 -38.09 9.96 -24.72
C GLY A 120 -37.66 8.96 -25.80
N ARG A 121 -36.44 9.10 -26.34
CA ARG A 121 -35.90 8.22 -27.39
C ARG A 121 -35.26 6.96 -26.84
N ILE A 122 -34.76 7.03 -25.61
CA ILE A 122 -34.22 5.90 -24.86
C ILE A 122 -34.96 5.77 -23.52
N SER A 123 -35.39 4.57 -23.17
CA SER A 123 -35.72 4.23 -21.79
C SER A 123 -34.52 3.52 -21.15
N LEU A 124 -34.05 4.04 -20.01
CA LEU A 124 -32.89 3.48 -19.28
C LEU A 124 -33.16 2.05 -18.82
N ASP A 125 -34.39 1.73 -18.48
CA ASP A 125 -34.77 0.42 -17.96
C ASP A 125 -35.31 -0.52 -19.04
N ALA A 126 -35.31 -0.09 -20.31
CA ALA A 126 -35.64 -0.97 -21.42
C ALA A 126 -34.50 -1.98 -21.68
N PRO A 127 -34.85 -3.21 -22.13
CA PRO A 127 -33.87 -4.19 -22.54
C PRO A 127 -33.09 -3.74 -23.79
N VAL A 128 -31.84 -4.20 -23.91
CA VAL A 128 -30.99 -3.94 -25.07
C VAL A 128 -31.65 -4.46 -26.35
N GLU A 129 -32.33 -5.60 -26.28
CA GLU A 129 -33.08 -6.22 -27.39
C GLU A 129 -34.07 -5.26 -28.07
N ARG A 130 -34.62 -4.28 -27.33
CA ARG A 130 -35.53 -3.28 -27.89
C ARG A 130 -34.89 -2.44 -28.99
N TYR A 131 -33.59 -2.17 -28.86
CA TYR A 131 -32.85 -1.29 -29.78
C TYR A 131 -31.98 -2.10 -30.73
N LEU A 132 -31.35 -3.17 -30.25
CA LEU A 132 -30.39 -3.98 -30.99
C LEU A 132 -30.87 -5.45 -31.04
N PRO A 133 -31.97 -5.75 -31.75
CA PRO A 133 -32.56 -7.07 -31.75
C PRO A 133 -31.60 -8.11 -32.34
N GLY A 134 -31.43 -9.24 -31.66
CA GLY A 134 -30.57 -10.35 -32.09
C GLY A 134 -29.06 -10.13 -31.93
N LEU A 135 -28.61 -9.00 -31.39
CA LEU A 135 -27.16 -8.76 -31.21
C LEU A 135 -26.59 -9.52 -30.00
N ILE A 136 -27.42 -9.83 -29.00
CA ILE A 136 -27.03 -10.55 -27.78
C ILE A 136 -27.98 -11.74 -27.57
N ASP A 137 -27.76 -12.81 -28.33
CA ASP A 137 -28.59 -14.02 -28.31
C ASP A 137 -27.77 -15.33 -28.21
N ARG A 138 -26.45 -15.22 -28.07
CA ARG A 138 -25.49 -16.32 -28.09
C ARG A 138 -24.59 -16.34 -26.86
N GLY A 139 -23.83 -17.42 -26.70
CA GLY A 139 -22.86 -17.56 -25.59
C GLY A 139 -23.50 -17.59 -24.20
N GLY A 140 -24.80 -17.90 -24.10
CA GLY A 140 -25.56 -17.87 -22.84
C GLY A 140 -25.99 -16.47 -22.38
N TYR A 141 -25.76 -15.43 -23.19
CA TYR A 141 -26.23 -14.07 -22.94
C TYR A 141 -27.59 -13.82 -23.60
N ASP A 142 -28.40 -12.95 -22.99
CA ASP A 142 -29.76 -12.65 -23.45
C ASP A 142 -30.02 -11.14 -23.35
N GLY A 143 -30.06 -10.47 -24.50
CA GLY A 143 -30.31 -9.03 -24.63
C GLY A 143 -31.65 -8.56 -24.05
N ARG A 144 -32.60 -9.48 -23.81
CA ARG A 144 -33.89 -9.18 -23.15
C ARG A 144 -33.75 -8.98 -21.63
N LYS A 145 -32.65 -9.45 -21.04
CA LYS A 145 -32.38 -9.35 -19.59
C LYS A 145 -31.45 -8.20 -19.24
N ILE A 146 -30.70 -7.68 -20.21
CA ILE A 146 -29.73 -6.60 -20.03
C ILE A 146 -30.43 -5.28 -20.33
N THR A 147 -30.38 -4.32 -19.41
CA THR A 147 -30.99 -2.98 -19.61
C THR A 147 -29.95 -1.93 -19.99
N VAL A 148 -30.37 -0.84 -20.63
CA VAL A 148 -29.49 0.30 -20.93
C VAL A 148 -28.81 0.84 -19.66
N ARG A 149 -29.54 0.90 -18.55
CA ARG A 149 -29.00 1.28 -17.23
C ARG A 149 -27.91 0.34 -16.76
N SER A 150 -28.11 -0.97 -16.91
CA SER A 150 -27.11 -1.96 -16.51
C SER A 150 -25.82 -1.84 -17.32
N LEU A 151 -25.91 -1.46 -18.60
CA LEU A 151 -24.74 -1.16 -19.43
C LEU A 151 -23.96 0.03 -18.87
N LEU A 152 -24.62 1.18 -18.70
CA LEU A 152 -23.97 2.41 -18.21
C LEU A 152 -23.38 2.27 -16.79
N ARG A 153 -23.88 1.30 -16.01
CA ARG A 153 -23.46 1.03 -14.63
C ARG A 153 -22.54 -0.18 -14.48
N HIS A 154 -22.16 -0.87 -15.56
CA HIS A 154 -21.33 -2.08 -15.49
C HIS A 154 -21.92 -3.23 -14.65
N THR A 155 -23.23 -3.45 -14.77
CA THR A 155 -23.98 -4.50 -14.06
C THR A 155 -24.73 -5.43 -15.01
N SER A 156 -24.35 -5.42 -16.30
CA SER A 156 -24.95 -6.25 -17.36
C SER A 156 -24.55 -7.72 -17.29
N GLY A 157 -23.41 -8.02 -16.64
CA GLY A 157 -22.78 -9.34 -16.69
C GLY A 157 -22.04 -9.65 -17.99
N LEU A 158 -21.85 -8.66 -18.88
CA LEU A 158 -21.11 -8.86 -20.13
C LEU A 158 -19.59 -8.77 -19.90
N PRO A 159 -18.79 -9.63 -20.56
CA PRO A 159 -17.33 -9.59 -20.49
C PRO A 159 -16.76 -8.38 -21.22
N ASP A 160 -15.50 -8.04 -20.98
CA ASP A 160 -14.80 -6.97 -21.71
C ASP A 160 -14.13 -7.51 -22.97
N HIS A 161 -14.50 -7.01 -24.15
CA HIS A 161 -13.89 -7.42 -25.42
C HIS A 161 -12.41 -7.08 -25.51
N MET A 162 -11.93 -6.12 -24.71
CA MET A 162 -10.50 -5.81 -24.62
C MET A 162 -9.68 -7.02 -24.16
N ASP A 163 -10.28 -7.95 -23.40
CA ASP A 163 -9.64 -9.19 -22.96
C ASP A 163 -9.44 -10.21 -24.11
N THR A 164 -9.95 -9.93 -25.32
CA THR A 164 -9.72 -10.78 -26.51
C THR A 164 -8.40 -10.51 -27.22
N PHE A 165 -7.64 -9.50 -26.79
CA PHE A 165 -6.35 -9.14 -27.38
C PHE A 165 -5.21 -9.54 -26.43
N ALA A 166 -4.24 -10.30 -26.96
CA ALA A 166 -3.08 -10.75 -26.18
C ALA A 166 -2.04 -9.64 -25.97
N ASP A 167 -1.89 -8.75 -26.95
CA ASP A 167 -0.93 -7.65 -26.93
C ASP A 167 -1.52 -6.38 -27.62
N PRO A 168 -1.04 -5.19 -27.23
CA PRO A 168 -1.52 -3.92 -27.80
C PRO A 168 -1.24 -3.73 -29.29
N ASP A 169 -0.15 -4.31 -29.81
CA ASP A 169 0.21 -4.20 -31.23
C ASP A 169 -0.80 -4.94 -32.12
N GLY A 170 -1.44 -5.98 -31.59
CA GLY A 170 -2.50 -6.76 -32.24
C GLY A 170 -3.74 -5.96 -32.64
N TYR A 171 -3.98 -4.78 -32.06
CA TYR A 171 -5.07 -3.86 -32.42
C TYR A 171 -4.62 -2.44 -32.80
N ARG A 172 -3.39 -2.04 -32.45
CA ARG A 172 -2.90 -0.64 -32.51
C ARG A 172 -3.22 0.11 -33.79
N PHE A 173 -3.13 -0.54 -34.95
CA PHE A 173 -3.32 0.10 -36.27
C PHE A 173 -4.54 -0.44 -37.03
N ARG A 174 -5.44 -1.14 -36.35
CA ARG A 174 -6.59 -1.80 -36.97
C ARG A 174 -7.87 -1.04 -36.72
N HIS A 175 -8.72 -1.03 -37.75
CA HIS A 175 -10.11 -0.65 -37.62
C HIS A 175 -10.91 -1.79 -36.97
N PHE A 176 -11.95 -1.43 -36.21
CA PHE A 176 -12.90 -2.37 -35.62
C PHE A 176 -14.29 -1.78 -35.73
N GLU A 177 -15.22 -2.56 -36.28
CA GLU A 177 -16.64 -2.23 -36.22
C GLU A 177 -17.17 -2.48 -34.79
N PRO A 178 -18.06 -1.62 -34.26
CA PRO A 178 -18.60 -1.78 -32.90
C PRO A 178 -19.25 -3.15 -32.67
N GLU A 179 -20.00 -3.65 -33.65
CA GLU A 179 -20.65 -4.96 -33.60
C GLU A 179 -19.63 -6.09 -33.47
N ASP A 180 -18.51 -6.04 -34.21
CA ASP A 180 -17.44 -7.03 -34.12
C ASP A 180 -16.83 -7.10 -32.71
N LEU A 181 -16.72 -5.96 -32.03
CA LEU A 181 -16.22 -5.90 -30.65
C LEU A 181 -17.21 -6.57 -29.68
N VAL A 182 -18.51 -6.34 -29.85
CA VAL A 182 -19.55 -7.03 -29.07
C VAL A 182 -19.48 -8.53 -29.34
N GLU A 183 -19.43 -8.90 -30.60
CA GLU A 183 -19.36 -10.28 -31.05
C GLU A 183 -18.17 -11.05 -30.46
N ARG A 184 -17.00 -10.41 -30.41
CA ARG A 184 -15.78 -10.90 -29.73
C ARG A 184 -15.98 -11.07 -28.24
N ALA A 185 -16.61 -10.10 -27.57
CA ALA A 185 -16.88 -10.21 -26.14
C ALA A 185 -17.71 -11.46 -25.84
N LEU A 186 -18.73 -11.75 -26.64
CA LEU A 186 -19.63 -12.88 -26.42
C LEU A 186 -18.97 -14.26 -26.58
N THR A 187 -17.73 -14.33 -27.09
CA THR A 187 -16.94 -15.58 -27.10
C THR A 187 -16.19 -15.84 -25.78
N LEU A 188 -16.11 -14.85 -24.90
CA LEU A 188 -15.42 -14.97 -23.62
C LEU A 188 -16.30 -15.66 -22.55
N PRO A 189 -15.67 -16.31 -21.55
CA PRO A 189 -16.38 -16.84 -20.39
C PRO A 189 -17.21 -15.76 -19.68
N HIS A 190 -18.28 -16.18 -19.00
CA HIS A 190 -19.09 -15.28 -18.18
C HIS A 190 -18.25 -14.72 -17.02
N PRO A 191 -18.25 -13.40 -16.79
CA PRO A 191 -17.59 -12.83 -15.63
C PRO A 191 -18.29 -13.27 -14.33
N SER A 192 -17.61 -13.09 -13.20
CA SER A 192 -18.21 -13.37 -11.89
C SER A 192 -19.50 -12.54 -11.68
N PRO A 193 -20.52 -13.09 -10.99
CA PRO A 193 -21.76 -12.37 -10.74
C PRO A 193 -21.54 -11.06 -9.97
N GLY A 194 -22.26 -10.00 -10.34
CA GLY A 194 -22.20 -8.69 -9.68
C GLY A 194 -21.76 -7.56 -10.61
N TRP A 195 -20.98 -6.63 -10.09
CA TRP A 195 -20.42 -5.52 -10.85
C TRP A 195 -19.15 -5.97 -11.59
N HIS A 196 -19.05 -5.70 -12.88
CA HIS A 196 -17.90 -6.06 -13.69
C HIS A 196 -17.62 -4.98 -14.74
N TYR A 197 -16.45 -4.35 -14.65
CA TYR A 197 -16.04 -3.34 -15.61
C TYR A 197 -15.89 -3.97 -17.00
N SER A 198 -16.58 -3.41 -17.98
CA SER A 198 -16.60 -3.92 -19.35
C SER A 198 -16.78 -2.78 -20.33
N THR A 199 -15.79 -2.57 -21.18
CA THR A 199 -15.83 -1.57 -22.26
C THR A 199 -16.90 -1.95 -23.30
N THR A 200 -17.20 -3.25 -23.46
CA THR A 200 -18.32 -3.75 -24.29
C THR A 200 -19.65 -3.12 -23.94
N ASN A 201 -19.90 -2.84 -22.65
CA ASN A 201 -21.14 -2.17 -22.24
C ASN A 201 -21.31 -0.79 -22.89
N TYR A 202 -20.21 -0.06 -23.06
CA TYR A 202 -20.23 1.27 -23.65
C TYR A 202 -20.28 1.24 -25.17
N VAL A 203 -19.70 0.20 -25.79
CA VAL A 203 -19.92 -0.09 -27.21
C VAL A 203 -21.41 -0.29 -27.47
N LEU A 204 -22.08 -1.14 -26.69
CA LEU A 204 -23.53 -1.32 -26.79
C LEU A 204 -24.32 -0.03 -26.52
N ALA A 205 -23.94 0.75 -25.50
CA ALA A 205 -24.59 2.03 -25.22
C ALA A 205 -24.44 3.02 -26.39
N GLY A 206 -23.30 3.00 -27.09
CA GLY A 206 -23.05 3.75 -28.31
C GLY A 206 -23.97 3.34 -29.45
N LEU A 207 -24.04 2.04 -29.76
CA LEU A 207 -24.92 1.48 -30.78
C LEU A 207 -26.40 1.77 -30.49
N ILE A 208 -26.81 1.70 -29.23
CA ILE A 208 -28.17 2.09 -28.80
C ILE A 208 -28.40 3.57 -29.06
N ALA A 209 -27.43 4.45 -28.77
CA ALA A 209 -27.55 5.87 -29.06
C ALA A 209 -27.65 6.15 -30.56
N GLU A 210 -26.90 5.43 -31.40
CA GLU A 210 -26.99 5.55 -32.86
C GLU A 210 -28.36 5.11 -33.37
N LYS A 211 -28.79 3.91 -33.00
CA LYS A 211 -30.09 3.38 -33.39
C LYS A 211 -31.22 4.29 -32.92
N ALA A 212 -31.16 4.69 -31.65
CA ALA A 212 -32.19 5.50 -31.03
C ALA A 212 -32.13 6.94 -31.49
N SER A 213 -31.05 7.43 -32.13
CA SER A 213 -30.93 8.81 -32.62
C SER A 213 -31.13 8.96 -34.13
N GLY A 214 -30.72 7.96 -34.92
CA GLY A 214 -30.63 8.01 -36.38
C GLY A 214 -29.34 8.68 -36.90
N HIS A 215 -28.41 9.06 -36.02
CA HIS A 215 -27.11 9.64 -36.39
C HIS A 215 -25.97 8.84 -35.76
N GLY A 216 -24.76 8.98 -36.28
CA GLY A 216 -23.57 8.39 -35.67
C GLY A 216 -23.32 8.93 -34.26
N LEU A 217 -22.75 8.12 -33.37
CA LEU A 217 -22.45 8.52 -31.99
C LEU A 217 -21.48 9.69 -31.97
N GLU A 218 -20.52 9.70 -32.88
CA GLU A 218 -19.53 10.77 -33.04
C GLU A 218 -20.23 12.12 -33.29
N ASP A 219 -21.23 12.13 -34.17
CA ASP A 219 -22.04 13.31 -34.50
C ASP A 219 -22.93 13.73 -33.32
N GLU A 220 -23.52 12.76 -32.62
CA GLU A 220 -24.33 13.02 -31.43
C GLU A 220 -23.48 13.68 -30.33
N VAL A 221 -22.29 13.16 -30.03
CA VAL A 221 -21.34 13.76 -29.08
C VAL A 221 -20.88 15.14 -29.54
N GLN A 222 -20.60 15.30 -30.83
CA GLN A 222 -20.19 16.57 -31.41
C GLN A 222 -21.27 17.64 -31.25
N ARG A 223 -22.51 17.35 -31.65
CA ARG A 223 -23.60 18.33 -31.69
C ARG A 223 -24.21 18.61 -30.31
N ARG A 224 -24.14 17.64 -29.38
CA ARG A 224 -24.73 17.77 -28.04
C ARG A 224 -23.78 18.29 -26.99
N ILE A 225 -22.48 18.01 -27.13
CA ILE A 225 -21.50 18.26 -26.07
C ILE A 225 -20.35 19.14 -26.59
N ILE A 226 -19.56 18.66 -27.56
CA ILE A 226 -18.31 19.32 -27.97
C ILE A 226 -18.59 20.71 -28.56
N GLY A 227 -19.49 20.81 -29.54
CA GLY A 227 -19.87 22.06 -30.20
C GLY A 227 -20.48 23.08 -29.22
N PRO A 228 -21.56 22.74 -28.49
CA PRO A 228 -22.20 23.66 -27.55
C PRO A 228 -21.30 24.16 -26.42
N LEU A 229 -20.39 23.32 -25.92
CA LEU A 229 -19.42 23.73 -24.90
C LEU A 229 -18.16 24.38 -25.47
N ARG A 230 -18.02 24.40 -26.81
CA ARG A 230 -16.85 24.93 -27.52
C ARG A 230 -15.55 24.29 -27.05
N LEU A 231 -15.56 22.96 -26.90
CA LEU A 231 -14.37 22.19 -26.58
C LEU A 231 -13.48 22.14 -27.85
N ARG A 232 -12.41 22.94 -27.88
CA ARG A 232 -11.58 23.17 -29.09
C ARG A 232 -10.50 22.12 -29.30
N ASP A 233 -10.15 21.39 -28.25
CA ASP A 233 -9.16 20.34 -28.21
C ASP A 233 -9.77 18.95 -28.07
N THR A 234 -11.08 18.87 -27.78
CA THR A 234 -11.84 17.62 -27.77
C THR A 234 -12.36 17.26 -29.15
N TYR A 235 -12.10 16.05 -29.62
CA TYR A 235 -12.69 15.53 -30.85
C TYR A 235 -12.65 14.01 -30.89
N TRP A 236 -13.52 13.45 -31.72
CA TRP A 236 -13.49 12.04 -32.07
C TRP A 236 -12.49 11.80 -33.21
N PRO A 237 -11.49 10.92 -33.05
CA PRO A 237 -10.46 10.72 -34.06
C PRO A 237 -10.92 9.87 -35.25
N GLY A 238 -11.93 9.01 -35.07
CA GLY A 238 -12.28 7.95 -36.01
C GLY A 238 -11.07 7.03 -36.24
N ASP A 239 -10.84 6.63 -37.48
CA ASP A 239 -9.69 5.80 -37.87
C ASP A 239 -8.32 6.51 -37.84
N ARG A 240 -8.27 7.79 -37.48
CA ARG A 240 -7.01 8.53 -37.50
C ARG A 240 -6.12 8.07 -36.36
N THR A 241 -5.00 7.46 -36.72
CA THR A 241 -3.98 7.03 -35.76
C THR A 241 -3.24 8.21 -35.11
N ARG A 242 -3.23 9.39 -35.72
CA ARG A 242 -2.46 10.56 -35.26
C ARG A 242 -3.31 11.58 -34.49
N ILE A 243 -2.69 12.19 -33.48
CA ILE A 243 -3.29 13.31 -32.73
C ILE A 243 -3.04 14.63 -33.49
N ARG A 244 -4.12 15.38 -33.75
CA ARG A 244 -4.07 16.71 -34.38
C ARG A 244 -3.47 17.74 -33.43
N GLY A 245 -2.65 18.67 -33.94
CA GLY A 245 -2.15 19.82 -33.18
C GLY A 245 -1.10 19.46 -32.11
N ALA A 246 -0.90 20.33 -31.13
CA ALA A 246 0.06 20.10 -30.04
C ALA A 246 -0.44 19.01 -29.08
N HIS A 247 0.37 17.97 -28.89
CA HIS A 247 0.04 16.82 -28.04
C HIS A 247 1.28 16.29 -27.33
N ALA A 248 1.08 15.49 -26.27
CA ALA A 248 2.13 14.68 -25.69
C ALA A 248 2.31 13.40 -26.53
N ARG A 249 3.54 12.90 -26.61
CA ARG A 249 3.82 11.54 -27.10
C ARG A 249 3.49 10.56 -25.98
N GLY A 250 2.79 9.48 -26.30
CA GLY A 250 2.44 8.42 -25.36
C GLY A 250 3.44 7.28 -25.42
N TYR A 251 3.78 6.68 -24.28
CA TYR A 251 4.80 5.64 -24.19
C TYR A 251 4.28 4.36 -23.53
N LEU A 252 4.68 3.22 -24.09
CA LEU A 252 4.61 1.93 -23.41
C LEU A 252 5.93 1.71 -22.67
N ARG A 253 5.84 1.45 -21.37
CA ARG A 253 6.99 1.10 -20.52
C ARG A 253 7.12 -0.41 -20.42
N GLU A 254 8.25 -0.94 -20.84
CA GLU A 254 8.62 -2.34 -20.66
C GLU A 254 9.84 -2.44 -19.77
N GLU A 255 9.80 -3.32 -18.78
CA GLU A 255 10.94 -3.62 -17.91
C GLU A 255 11.35 -5.07 -18.09
N ARG A 256 12.58 -5.28 -18.57
CA ARG A 256 13.14 -6.61 -18.80
C ARG A 256 14.59 -6.64 -18.35
N ASP A 257 14.95 -7.65 -17.57
CA ASP A 257 16.32 -7.87 -17.07
C ASP A 257 16.91 -6.64 -16.35
N GLY A 258 16.08 -5.90 -15.61
CA GLY A 258 16.44 -4.67 -14.90
C GLY A 258 16.63 -3.44 -15.79
N THR A 259 16.35 -3.54 -17.10
CA THR A 259 16.41 -2.41 -18.04
C THR A 259 15.01 -1.95 -18.42
N VAL A 260 14.77 -0.64 -18.31
CA VAL A 260 13.50 -0.02 -18.72
C VAL A 260 13.62 0.50 -20.16
N ARG A 261 12.70 0.06 -21.01
CA ARG A 261 12.54 0.53 -22.38
C ARG A 261 11.21 1.27 -22.50
N TRP A 262 11.19 2.32 -23.31
CA TRP A 262 9.98 3.04 -23.67
C TRP A 262 9.78 2.98 -25.17
N ASP A 263 8.68 2.40 -25.60
CA ASP A 263 8.29 2.40 -27.01
C ASP A 263 7.25 3.50 -27.24
N ASP A 264 7.46 4.30 -28.29
CA ASP A 264 6.50 5.35 -28.67
C ASP A 264 5.21 4.70 -29.15
N PHE A 265 4.16 4.86 -28.36
CA PHE A 265 2.82 4.34 -28.58
C PHE A 265 1.79 5.47 -28.78
N THR A 266 2.25 6.59 -29.37
CA THR A 266 1.42 7.76 -29.67
C THR A 266 0.38 7.46 -30.76
N GLU A 267 0.84 6.83 -31.84
CA GLU A 267 -0.01 6.50 -32.99
C GLU A 267 -0.79 5.23 -32.70
N MET A 268 -2.12 5.35 -32.68
CA MET A 268 -3.05 4.25 -32.37
C MET A 268 -4.43 4.56 -32.95
N ASN A 269 -5.07 3.57 -33.56
CA ASN A 269 -6.48 3.59 -33.91
C ASN A 269 -7.31 3.22 -32.67
N THR A 270 -8.16 4.13 -32.22
CA THR A 270 -8.96 3.95 -31.00
C THR A 270 -10.36 3.40 -31.27
N THR A 271 -10.66 2.95 -32.50
CA THR A 271 -11.89 2.19 -32.78
C THR A 271 -11.97 0.92 -31.96
N VAL A 272 -10.83 0.36 -31.52
CA VAL A 272 -10.81 -0.81 -30.60
C VAL A 272 -11.59 -0.58 -29.30
N ALA A 273 -11.64 0.66 -28.79
CA ALA A 273 -12.39 0.99 -27.57
C ALA A 273 -13.67 1.80 -27.87
N TRP A 274 -13.72 2.48 -29.03
CA TRP A 274 -14.86 3.23 -29.57
C TRP A 274 -15.60 4.09 -28.51
N ALA A 275 -16.92 3.92 -28.35
CA ALA A 275 -17.77 4.59 -27.36
C ALA A 275 -17.31 4.45 -25.90
N GLY A 276 -16.45 3.47 -25.61
CA GLY A 276 -15.85 3.26 -24.31
C GLY A 276 -14.49 3.93 -24.12
N GLY A 277 -13.85 4.49 -25.15
CA GLY A 277 -12.46 4.96 -25.02
C GLY A 277 -11.84 5.84 -26.13
N ALA A 278 -12.60 6.29 -27.14
CA ALA A 278 -12.01 6.86 -28.35
C ALA A 278 -11.55 8.33 -28.30
N LEU A 279 -12.10 9.15 -27.40
CA LEU A 279 -11.91 10.59 -27.50
C LEU A 279 -10.46 11.03 -27.25
N ILE A 280 -10.09 12.12 -27.92
CA ILE A 280 -8.93 12.94 -27.61
C ILE A 280 -9.44 14.22 -26.97
N SER A 281 -8.73 14.75 -25.97
CA SER A 281 -9.06 16.02 -25.32
C SER A 281 -7.82 16.70 -24.73
N SER A 282 -8.02 17.84 -24.07
CA SER A 282 -7.03 18.52 -23.21
C SER A 282 -7.57 18.69 -21.79
N PRO A 283 -6.70 18.94 -20.79
CA PRO A 283 -7.11 19.24 -19.41
C PRO A 283 -8.13 20.38 -19.31
N ARG A 284 -7.95 21.42 -20.12
CA ARG A 284 -8.87 22.57 -20.15
C ARG A 284 -10.28 22.14 -20.55
N ASP A 285 -10.40 21.40 -21.64
CA ASP A 285 -11.71 21.03 -22.16
C ASP A 285 -12.41 20.00 -21.28
N LEU A 286 -11.65 19.10 -20.62
CA LEU A 286 -12.20 18.19 -19.62
C LEU A 286 -12.75 18.92 -18.40
N ASN A 287 -12.03 19.92 -17.86
CA ASN A 287 -12.56 20.76 -16.78
C ASN A 287 -13.81 21.54 -17.20
N VAL A 288 -13.89 22.01 -18.45
CA VAL A 288 -15.11 22.65 -18.98
C VAL A 288 -16.26 21.66 -19.06
N PHE A 289 -16.02 20.47 -19.61
CA PHE A 289 -17.02 19.40 -19.74
C PHE A 289 -17.58 18.97 -18.39
N PHE A 290 -16.72 18.56 -17.45
CA PHE A 290 -17.14 18.11 -16.13
C PHE A 290 -17.80 19.24 -15.33
N GLY A 291 -17.31 20.46 -15.45
CA GLY A 291 -17.95 21.65 -14.89
C GLY A 291 -19.37 21.88 -15.41
N ALA A 292 -19.57 21.77 -16.73
CA ALA A 292 -20.88 21.91 -17.35
C ALA A 292 -21.82 20.75 -16.96
N LEU A 293 -21.30 19.54 -16.85
CA LEU A 293 -22.06 18.36 -16.41
C LEU A 293 -22.55 18.52 -14.97
N MET A 294 -21.64 18.77 -14.03
CA MET A 294 -21.97 18.91 -12.61
C MET A 294 -22.74 20.20 -12.30
N GLY A 295 -22.56 21.24 -13.11
CA GLY A 295 -23.36 22.47 -13.06
C GLY A 295 -24.75 22.36 -13.70
N GLY A 296 -25.16 21.17 -14.17
CA GLY A 296 -26.52 20.95 -14.71
C GLY A 296 -26.77 21.54 -16.09
N ARG A 297 -25.73 21.96 -16.82
CA ARG A 297 -25.88 22.50 -18.20
C ARG A 297 -26.11 21.42 -19.24
N LEU A 298 -25.60 20.20 -19.02
CA LEU A 298 -25.72 19.09 -19.96
C LEU A 298 -26.92 18.17 -19.67
N LEU A 299 -27.30 18.05 -18.40
CA LEU A 299 -28.39 17.17 -17.95
C LEU A 299 -29.32 17.93 -17.00
N SER A 300 -30.63 17.68 -17.12
CA SER A 300 -31.60 18.12 -16.12
C SER A 300 -31.26 17.58 -14.73
N PRO A 301 -31.66 18.24 -13.63
CA PRO A 301 -31.42 17.74 -12.27
C PRO A 301 -31.84 16.29 -12.05
N ALA A 302 -32.98 15.86 -12.61
CA ALA A 302 -33.44 14.47 -12.52
C ALA A 302 -32.48 13.47 -13.19
N MET A 303 -32.04 13.74 -14.42
CA MET A 303 -31.08 12.89 -15.13
C MET A 303 -29.70 12.89 -14.47
N LEU A 304 -29.26 14.04 -13.94
CA LEU A 304 -28.01 14.11 -13.19
C LEU A 304 -28.10 13.31 -11.88
N ALA A 305 -29.24 13.33 -11.19
CA ALA A 305 -29.48 12.49 -10.02
C ALA A 305 -29.44 10.99 -10.38
N GLN A 306 -30.06 10.60 -11.50
CA GLN A 306 -29.96 9.22 -12.02
C GLN A 306 -28.51 8.83 -12.33
N MET A 307 -27.72 9.73 -12.94
CA MET A 307 -26.31 9.53 -13.23
C MET A 307 -25.47 9.30 -11.95
N LYS A 308 -25.83 9.99 -10.86
CA LYS A 308 -25.18 9.90 -9.53
C LYS A 308 -25.70 8.78 -8.63
N GLN A 309 -26.71 8.03 -9.06
CA GLN A 309 -27.10 6.82 -8.34
C GLN A 309 -26.07 5.72 -8.59
N THR A 310 -25.23 5.49 -7.59
CA THR A 310 -24.09 4.58 -7.69
C THR A 310 -24.40 3.18 -7.16
N VAL A 311 -23.61 2.22 -7.60
CA VAL A 311 -23.45 0.89 -6.97
C VAL A 311 -22.01 0.73 -6.48
N PRO A 312 -21.75 -0.17 -5.52
CA PRO A 312 -20.39 -0.58 -5.20
C PRO A 312 -19.70 -1.11 -6.46
N ALA A 313 -18.46 -0.67 -6.68
CA ALA A 313 -17.63 -1.14 -7.77
C ALA A 313 -16.40 -1.87 -7.22
N ASP A 314 -15.79 -2.70 -8.05
CA ASP A 314 -14.57 -3.41 -7.70
C ASP A 314 -13.42 -2.40 -7.48
N PRO A 315 -12.86 -2.28 -6.26
CA PRO A 315 -11.80 -1.33 -5.97
C PRO A 315 -10.51 -1.60 -6.76
N ASP A 316 -10.28 -2.83 -7.22
CA ASP A 316 -9.11 -3.19 -8.03
C ASP A 316 -9.23 -2.72 -9.49
N ARG A 317 -10.46 -2.46 -9.96
CA ARG A 317 -10.73 -1.96 -11.32
C ARG A 317 -11.00 -0.46 -11.39
N VAL A 318 -11.38 0.15 -10.26
CA VAL A 318 -11.60 1.59 -10.14
C VAL A 318 -10.55 2.14 -9.16
N TRP A 319 -10.92 2.42 -7.92
CA TRP A 319 -10.02 2.69 -6.80
C TRP A 319 -10.80 2.58 -5.49
N ASP A 320 -10.10 2.49 -4.37
CA ASP A 320 -10.72 2.34 -3.06
C ASP A 320 -11.65 3.52 -2.72
N GLY A 321 -12.78 3.21 -2.09
CA GLY A 321 -13.84 4.17 -1.76
C GLY A 321 -14.64 4.73 -2.96
N ALA A 322 -14.34 4.33 -4.20
CA ALA A 322 -15.11 4.73 -5.37
C ALA A 322 -16.44 3.98 -5.48
N ALA A 323 -17.48 4.68 -5.95
CA ALA A 323 -18.76 4.07 -6.33
C ALA A 323 -19.13 4.49 -7.74
N TYR A 324 -19.71 3.56 -8.52
CA TYR A 324 -19.91 3.73 -9.96
C TYR A 324 -21.37 3.99 -10.30
N GLY A 325 -21.64 5.13 -10.95
CA GLY A 325 -22.94 5.60 -11.42
C GLY A 325 -23.21 5.26 -12.88
N LEU A 326 -23.90 6.12 -13.61
CA LEU A 326 -24.09 5.95 -15.05
C LEU A 326 -22.95 6.66 -15.80
N GLY A 327 -21.83 5.97 -16.00
CA GLY A 327 -20.62 6.54 -16.62
C GLY A 327 -20.01 7.68 -15.84
N LEU A 328 -20.18 7.65 -14.51
CA LEU A 328 -19.69 8.67 -13.59
C LEU A 328 -19.26 8.00 -12.30
N ILE A 329 -18.09 8.36 -11.80
CA ILE A 329 -17.52 7.82 -10.58
C ILE A 329 -17.65 8.87 -9.47
N GLY A 330 -18.20 8.46 -8.33
CA GLY A 330 -18.26 9.26 -7.12
C GLY A 330 -17.21 8.76 -6.13
N THR A 331 -16.39 9.67 -5.60
CA THR A 331 -15.33 9.31 -4.65
C THR A 331 -15.29 10.33 -3.50
N PRO A 332 -15.31 9.89 -2.23
CA PRO A 332 -15.14 10.76 -1.08
C PRO A 332 -13.80 11.50 -1.13
N LEU A 333 -13.77 12.76 -0.70
CA LEU A 333 -12.56 13.55 -0.50
C LEU A 333 -12.19 13.58 0.97
N ARG A 334 -10.89 13.51 1.30
CA ARG A 334 -10.38 13.75 2.65
C ARG A 334 -10.73 15.13 3.22
N CYS A 335 -10.87 16.13 2.36
CA CYS A 335 -11.27 17.48 2.73
C CYS A 335 -12.80 17.66 2.83
N GLY A 336 -13.57 16.58 2.70
CA GLY A 336 -15.02 16.56 2.85
C GLY A 336 -15.78 16.54 1.52
N GLY A 337 -16.90 15.83 1.54
CA GLY A 337 -17.80 15.64 0.40
C GLY A 337 -17.26 14.68 -0.65
N THR A 338 -17.88 14.68 -1.84
CA THR A 338 -17.63 13.70 -2.91
C THR A 338 -17.28 14.41 -4.19
N TRP A 339 -16.12 14.11 -4.78
CA TRP A 339 -15.82 14.54 -6.13
C TRP A 339 -16.44 13.57 -7.14
N TRP A 340 -16.88 14.13 -8.27
CA TRP A 340 -17.54 13.39 -9.34
C TRP A 340 -16.75 13.54 -10.62
N GLY A 341 -16.38 12.42 -11.23
CA GLY A 341 -15.53 12.42 -12.41
C GLY A 341 -15.37 11.06 -13.05
N HIS A 342 -14.26 10.88 -13.78
CA HIS A 342 -13.88 9.60 -14.37
C HIS A 342 -12.36 9.52 -14.56
N ALA A 343 -11.82 8.29 -14.56
CA ALA A 343 -10.45 8.02 -14.99
C ALA A 343 -10.41 7.26 -16.33
N GLY A 344 -9.37 7.45 -17.10
CA GLY A 344 -9.14 6.75 -18.36
C GLY A 344 -7.71 6.24 -18.41
N GLY A 345 -7.56 4.94 -18.64
CA GLY A 345 -6.28 4.33 -19.00
C GLY A 345 -6.39 3.72 -20.39
N LEU A 346 -5.41 4.04 -21.22
CA LEU A 346 -4.95 3.22 -22.34
C LEU A 346 -3.46 2.98 -22.11
N GLU A 347 -2.88 2.00 -22.77
CA GLU A 347 -1.49 1.57 -22.69
C GLU A 347 -0.49 2.73 -22.60
N SER A 348 -0.74 3.81 -23.33
CA SER A 348 0.20 4.93 -23.48
C SER A 348 -0.23 6.26 -22.84
N TYR A 349 -1.40 6.31 -22.19
CA TYR A 349 -1.93 7.51 -21.52
C TYR A 349 -2.81 7.15 -20.32
N ALA A 350 -2.71 7.95 -19.27
CA ALA A 350 -3.65 7.91 -18.16
C ALA A 350 -4.17 9.32 -17.83
N THR A 351 -5.49 9.48 -17.77
CA THR A 351 -6.17 10.74 -17.48
C THR A 351 -7.14 10.56 -16.34
N VAL A 352 -7.18 11.50 -15.39
CA VAL A 352 -8.23 11.58 -14.37
C VAL A 352 -8.80 12.99 -14.39
N SER A 353 -10.13 13.12 -14.41
CA SER A 353 -10.77 14.44 -14.33
C SER A 353 -12.12 14.41 -13.62
N GLY A 354 -12.44 15.49 -12.92
CA GLY A 354 -13.71 15.63 -12.22
C GLY A 354 -13.92 16.99 -11.54
N VAL A 355 -14.98 17.06 -10.73
CA VAL A 355 -15.38 18.25 -9.99
C VAL A 355 -15.59 17.91 -8.52
N ALA A 356 -14.99 18.69 -7.62
CA ALA A 356 -15.24 18.64 -6.19
C ALA A 356 -16.54 19.37 -5.80
N PRO A 357 -17.10 19.13 -4.60
CA PRO A 357 -18.27 19.86 -4.09
C PRO A 357 -18.10 21.38 -4.08
N SER A 358 -16.86 21.86 -3.92
CA SER A 358 -16.51 23.28 -3.99
C SER A 358 -16.68 23.92 -5.37
N GLY A 359 -16.97 23.13 -6.41
CA GLY A 359 -16.99 23.57 -7.81
C GLY A 359 -15.59 23.62 -8.45
N ARG A 360 -14.54 23.28 -7.69
CA ARG A 360 -13.18 23.12 -8.21
C ARG A 360 -13.13 21.95 -9.19
N ARG A 361 -12.50 22.18 -10.34
CA ARG A 361 -12.31 21.20 -11.40
C ARG A 361 -10.85 20.86 -11.54
N VAL A 362 -10.55 19.58 -11.63
CA VAL A 362 -9.18 19.08 -11.75
C VAL A 362 -9.10 18.12 -12.93
N THR A 363 -8.01 18.23 -13.68
CA THR A 363 -7.57 17.20 -14.61
C THR A 363 -6.09 16.91 -14.39
N VAL A 364 -5.74 15.63 -14.34
CA VAL A 364 -4.37 15.12 -14.32
C VAL A 364 -4.17 14.23 -15.54
N ASP A 365 -3.13 14.49 -16.33
CA ASP A 365 -2.77 13.72 -17.51
C ASP A 365 -1.34 13.17 -17.37
N LEU A 366 -1.17 11.89 -17.69
CA LEU A 366 0.09 11.18 -17.80
C LEU A 366 0.23 10.69 -19.24
N ASN A 367 1.43 10.82 -19.82
CA ASN A 367 1.72 10.31 -21.16
C ASN A 367 2.38 8.91 -21.15
N GLU A 368 2.03 8.15 -20.13
CA GLU A 368 2.43 6.79 -19.83
C GLU A 368 1.46 6.26 -18.78
N SER A 369 0.94 5.04 -18.94
CA SER A 369 0.05 4.46 -17.94
C SER A 369 0.83 3.92 -16.74
N PRO A 370 0.36 4.15 -15.49
CA PRO A 370 0.94 3.54 -14.30
C PRO A 370 1.05 2.02 -14.42
N SER A 371 2.26 1.47 -14.38
CA SER A 371 2.49 0.02 -14.55
C SER A 371 2.43 -0.76 -13.22
N THR A 372 2.32 -0.07 -12.09
CA THR A 372 2.20 -0.67 -10.76
C THR A 372 1.06 -0.04 -9.97
N LYS A 373 0.53 -0.78 -9.00
CA LYS A 373 -0.50 -0.27 -8.07
C LYS A 373 -0.02 0.98 -7.31
N GLU A 374 1.24 1.03 -6.89
CA GLU A 374 1.79 2.20 -6.19
C GLU A 374 1.75 3.47 -7.07
N MET A 375 2.16 3.36 -8.34
CA MET A 375 2.12 4.48 -9.28
C MET A 375 0.68 4.96 -9.51
N PHE A 376 -0.27 4.04 -9.60
CA PHE A 376 -1.69 4.35 -9.75
C PHE A 376 -2.26 5.04 -8.51
N ASP A 377 -1.99 4.51 -7.32
CA ASP A 377 -2.45 5.10 -6.06
C ASP A 377 -1.91 6.52 -5.90
N ASP A 378 -0.66 6.77 -6.28
CA ASP A 378 -0.07 8.11 -6.27
C ASP A 378 -0.67 9.07 -7.29
N GLN A 379 -1.06 8.59 -8.48
CA GLN A 379 -1.85 9.37 -9.42
C GLN A 379 -3.16 9.82 -8.77
N MET A 380 -3.85 8.92 -8.07
CA MET A 380 -5.10 9.25 -7.37
C MET A 380 -4.87 10.22 -6.19
N LYS A 381 -3.75 10.10 -5.47
CA LYS A 381 -3.36 11.07 -4.43
C LYS A 381 -3.04 12.44 -4.99
N LEU A 382 -2.39 12.52 -6.16
CA LEU A 382 -2.17 13.77 -6.87
C LEU A 382 -3.51 14.45 -7.21
N VAL A 383 -4.48 13.68 -7.72
CA VAL A 383 -5.83 14.17 -8.01
C VAL A 383 -6.54 14.68 -6.75
N GLU A 384 -6.57 13.88 -5.68
CA GLU A 384 -7.20 14.27 -4.42
C GLU A 384 -6.55 15.52 -3.82
N THR A 385 -5.22 15.61 -3.89
CA THR A 385 -4.47 16.78 -3.39
C THR A 385 -4.82 18.03 -4.18
N ALA A 386 -4.88 17.93 -5.51
CA ALA A 386 -5.33 19.05 -6.34
C ALA A 386 -6.77 19.49 -6.02
N PHE A 387 -7.67 18.55 -5.69
CA PHE A 387 -9.03 18.90 -5.24
C PHE A 387 -9.06 19.57 -3.87
N CYS A 388 -8.16 19.20 -2.96
CA CYS A 388 -8.16 19.67 -1.57
C CYS A 388 -7.21 20.84 -1.28
N ASP A 389 -6.32 21.24 -2.20
CA ASP A 389 -5.35 22.33 -2.00
C ASP A 389 -6.04 23.66 -1.63
N GLY A 390 -5.90 24.13 -0.41
CA GLY A 390 -6.53 25.39 0.01
C GLY A 390 -7.99 25.31 0.40
N ALA A 391 -8.55 24.11 0.50
CA ALA A 391 -9.56 23.91 1.53
C ALA A 391 -8.86 24.17 2.87
N ALA A 392 -9.25 25.24 3.57
CA ALA A 392 -8.83 25.43 4.94
C ALA A 392 -9.10 24.12 5.68
N ALA A 393 -8.03 23.47 6.17
CA ALA A 393 -8.18 22.61 7.33
C ALA A 393 -8.98 23.43 8.37
N PRO A 394 -9.92 22.83 9.12
CA PRO A 394 -10.54 23.53 10.24
C PRO A 394 -9.43 24.20 11.06
N GLY A 395 -9.52 25.52 11.18
CA GLY A 395 -8.36 26.43 11.18
C GLY A 395 -7.30 26.18 12.25
N ALA A 396 -6.03 26.20 11.82
CA ALA A 396 -4.90 26.49 12.67
C ALA A 396 -4.76 28.03 12.78
N ALA A 397 -5.17 28.59 13.93
CA ALA A 397 -4.82 29.94 14.33
C ALA A 397 -3.36 30.01 14.82
N PRO A 398 -2.70 31.19 14.83
CA PRO A 398 -1.29 31.32 15.18
C PRO A 398 -1.04 31.04 16.65
N ALA A 399 0.16 30.53 16.94
CA ALA A 399 0.64 30.18 18.26
C ALA A 399 0.52 31.36 19.26
N ALA A 400 -0.47 31.26 20.14
CA ALA A 400 -0.42 31.80 21.48
C ALA A 400 -0.31 30.60 22.44
N ALA A 401 0.60 30.69 23.40
CA ALA A 401 0.72 29.71 24.47
C ALA A 401 -0.60 29.69 25.27
N THR A 402 -1.43 28.69 25.01
CA THR A 402 -2.58 28.34 25.86
C THR A 402 -2.61 26.83 26.00
N SER A 403 -2.45 26.39 27.25
CA SER A 403 -2.83 25.09 27.78
C SER A 403 -4.11 24.53 27.13
N GLY A 404 -4.03 23.30 26.62
CA GLY A 404 -5.19 22.40 26.42
C GLY A 404 -6.06 22.62 25.18
N ALA A 405 -5.53 22.41 23.97
CA ALA A 405 -6.36 22.26 22.77
C ALA A 405 -6.72 20.78 22.55
N GLY A 406 -7.99 20.43 22.76
CA GLY A 406 -8.57 19.12 22.39
C GLY A 406 -8.87 18.14 23.53
N GLY A 407 -9.02 18.60 24.78
CA GLY A 407 -9.33 17.73 25.94
C GLY A 407 -8.21 16.77 26.35
N LEU A 408 -7.17 16.61 25.53
CA LEU A 408 -6.07 15.70 25.80
C LEU A 408 -5.05 16.21 26.83
N GLY A 409 -5.06 17.51 27.17
CA GLY A 409 -4.08 18.13 28.07
C GLY A 409 -3.93 17.41 29.41
N ARG A 410 -5.06 16.95 29.99
CA ARG A 410 -5.07 16.19 31.25
C ARG A 410 -4.24 14.90 31.20
N TYR A 411 -4.07 14.31 30.03
CA TYR A 411 -3.26 13.10 29.86
C TYR A 411 -1.77 13.42 29.71
N TYR A 412 -1.42 14.55 29.11
CA TYR A 412 -0.02 14.96 29.02
C TYR A 412 0.53 15.47 30.35
N ASP A 413 -0.32 16.12 31.16
CA ASP A 413 0.08 16.75 32.44
C ASP A 413 -0.10 15.83 33.66
N GLN A 414 -0.43 14.55 33.44
CA GLN A 414 -0.65 13.59 34.52
C GLN A 414 0.65 13.31 35.29
N ARG A 415 0.53 13.16 36.62
CA ARG A 415 1.65 12.74 37.47
C ARG A 415 1.68 11.22 37.52
N LEU A 416 2.81 10.64 37.08
CA LEU A 416 3.01 9.19 37.11
C LEU A 416 3.38 8.72 38.53
N GLU A 417 2.63 7.76 39.04
CA GLU A 417 2.93 7.06 40.29
C GLU A 417 3.87 5.88 39.99
N TRP A 418 5.15 6.04 40.34
CA TRP A 418 6.17 5.02 40.13
C TRP A 418 6.17 3.99 41.27
N LYS A 419 5.94 2.73 40.93
CA LYS A 419 5.85 1.60 41.87
C LYS A 419 6.84 0.50 41.49
N ASP A 420 6.92 -0.49 42.38
CA ASP A 420 7.59 -1.76 42.10
C ASP A 420 6.88 -2.41 40.91
N CYS A 421 7.62 -3.09 40.06
CA CYS A 421 7.11 -3.75 38.88
C CYS A 421 6.42 -5.07 39.22
N THR A 422 6.79 -5.73 40.32
CA THR A 422 6.15 -6.98 40.77
C THR A 422 4.70 -6.76 41.15
N LEU A 423 3.78 -7.41 40.43
CA LEU A 423 2.35 -7.35 40.70
C LEU A 423 1.89 -8.35 41.77
N ASN A 424 2.53 -9.52 41.85
CA ASN A 424 2.23 -10.57 42.82
C ASN A 424 3.39 -11.59 42.90
N ALA A 425 3.29 -12.56 43.82
CA ALA A 425 4.36 -13.52 44.10
C ALA A 425 4.78 -14.41 42.91
N GLY A 426 3.94 -14.57 41.89
CA GLY A 426 4.24 -15.35 40.67
C GLY A 426 4.64 -14.52 39.45
N ASP A 427 4.78 -13.20 39.59
CA ASP A 427 5.13 -12.30 38.49
C ASP A 427 6.66 -12.22 38.28
N GLU A 428 7.23 -13.24 37.64
CA GLU A 428 8.67 -13.32 37.39
C GLU A 428 9.20 -12.12 36.58
N VAL A 429 8.46 -11.67 35.56
CA VAL A 429 8.81 -10.47 34.79
C VAL A 429 8.92 -9.23 35.69
N GLY A 430 7.97 -9.05 36.61
CA GLY A 430 8.00 -7.95 37.56
C GLY A 430 9.20 -8.02 38.50
N LYS A 431 9.55 -9.21 38.98
CA LYS A 431 10.73 -9.44 39.85
C LYS A 431 12.02 -9.12 39.11
N GLU A 432 12.20 -9.61 37.89
CA GLU A 432 13.39 -9.33 37.08
C GLU A 432 13.56 -7.83 36.83
N LEU A 433 12.46 -7.12 36.56
CA LEU A 433 12.47 -5.66 36.42
C LEU A 433 12.86 -4.95 37.72
N ASP A 434 12.32 -5.37 38.86
CA ASP A 434 12.65 -4.80 40.17
C ASP A 434 14.12 -5.05 40.55
N GLU A 435 14.62 -6.26 40.32
CA GLU A 435 16.03 -6.65 40.54
C GLU A 435 16.99 -5.85 39.65
N ALA A 436 16.59 -5.55 38.41
CA ALA A 436 17.35 -4.68 37.50
C ALA A 436 17.29 -3.19 37.89
N GLY A 437 16.46 -2.83 38.89
CA GLY A 437 16.25 -1.46 39.36
C GLY A 437 15.29 -0.63 38.48
N ALA A 438 14.45 -1.30 37.68
CA ALA A 438 13.38 -0.62 36.96
C ALA A 438 12.24 -0.23 37.90
N ARG A 439 11.43 0.74 37.47
CA ARG A 439 10.17 1.13 38.14
C ARG A 439 9.04 1.09 37.13
N CYS A 440 7.85 0.68 37.54
CA CYS A 440 6.69 0.61 36.67
C CYS A 440 5.67 1.70 37.00
N ALA A 441 4.90 2.12 35.99
CA ALA A 441 3.82 3.10 36.14
C ALA A 441 2.71 2.82 35.12
N ASP A 442 1.49 3.26 35.46
CA ASP A 442 0.34 3.21 34.55
C ASP A 442 0.08 4.62 34.00
N VAL A 443 0.09 4.75 32.67
CA VAL A 443 -0.23 6.00 31.98
C VAL A 443 -1.69 5.95 31.53
N THR A 444 -2.51 6.89 32.02
CA THR A 444 -3.91 6.97 31.62
C THR A 444 -4.02 7.60 30.23
N VAL A 445 -4.76 6.96 29.33
CA VAL A 445 -5.04 7.43 27.96
C VAL A 445 -6.53 7.31 27.64
N PRO A 446 -7.07 8.08 26.68
CA PRO A 446 -8.44 7.86 26.23
C PRO A 446 -8.56 6.54 25.47
N LEU A 447 -9.66 5.82 25.68
CA LEU A 447 -10.01 4.66 24.86
C LEU A 447 -10.22 5.12 23.41
N ASP A 448 -11.11 6.10 23.21
CA ASP A 448 -11.38 6.74 21.91
C ASP A 448 -10.80 8.16 21.86
N TYR A 449 -9.75 8.34 21.07
CA TYR A 449 -9.12 9.67 20.87
C TYR A 449 -10.04 10.72 20.22
N ARG A 450 -11.16 10.31 19.60
CA ARG A 450 -12.17 11.24 19.08
C ARG A 450 -13.13 11.73 20.19
N ARG A 451 -13.10 11.09 21.36
CA ARG A 451 -13.88 11.44 22.55
C ARG A 451 -12.95 11.45 23.78
N PRO A 452 -12.02 12.42 23.86
CA PRO A 452 -10.99 12.48 24.90
C PRO A 452 -11.55 12.68 26.31
N GLU A 453 -12.80 13.11 26.46
CA GLU A 453 -13.48 13.18 27.77
C GLU A 453 -14.21 11.89 28.17
N GLY A 454 -14.22 10.88 27.30
CA GLY A 454 -14.92 9.61 27.50
C GLY A 454 -14.15 8.59 28.36
N ARG A 455 -14.46 7.31 28.15
CA ARG A 455 -13.80 6.19 28.84
C ARG A 455 -12.30 6.20 28.62
N THR A 456 -11.55 5.87 29.65
CA THR A 456 -10.09 5.73 29.63
C THR A 456 -9.66 4.27 29.72
N ILE A 457 -8.40 4.03 29.36
CA ILE A 457 -7.64 2.81 29.64
C ILE A 457 -6.28 3.19 30.20
N THR A 458 -5.54 2.22 30.73
CA THR A 458 -4.16 2.39 31.16
C THR A 458 -3.20 1.72 30.18
N VAL A 459 -2.06 2.37 29.98
CA VAL A 459 -0.89 1.86 29.28
C VAL A 459 0.22 1.70 30.30
N ALA A 460 0.64 0.45 30.53
CA ALA A 460 1.71 0.12 31.44
C ALA A 460 3.08 0.42 30.80
N ILE A 461 3.95 1.05 31.57
CA ILE A 461 5.34 1.29 31.21
C ILE A 461 6.27 0.83 32.32
N SER A 462 7.45 0.34 31.94
CA SER A 462 8.60 0.23 32.81
C SER A 462 9.59 1.33 32.47
N ARG A 463 10.33 1.82 33.45
CA ARG A 463 11.43 2.75 33.26
C ARG A 463 12.63 2.27 34.04
N LEU A 464 13.68 2.05 33.29
CA LEU A 464 14.98 1.70 33.79
C LEU A 464 15.91 2.90 33.59
N LYS A 465 16.18 3.64 34.67
CA LYS A 465 16.92 4.91 34.60
C LYS A 465 18.36 4.72 34.09
N ALA A 466 18.90 5.77 33.46
CA ALA A 466 20.31 5.85 33.10
C ALA A 466 21.18 5.64 34.34
N SER A 467 22.13 4.70 34.28
CA SER A 467 23.12 4.48 35.35
C SER A 467 24.29 5.48 35.27
N ASP A 468 24.57 6.04 34.08
CA ASP A 468 25.51 7.15 33.85
C ASP A 468 24.72 8.48 33.75
N GLY A 469 24.14 8.91 34.87
CA GLY A 469 23.32 10.13 34.93
C GLY A 469 24.06 11.41 34.54
N ALA A 470 25.39 11.45 34.73
CA ALA A 470 26.23 12.59 34.39
C ALA A 470 26.33 12.82 32.87
N HIS A 471 26.22 11.76 32.07
CA HIS A 471 26.25 11.82 30.61
C HIS A 471 24.94 11.38 29.97
N ARG A 472 23.82 11.56 30.68
CA ARG A 472 22.48 11.18 30.21
C ARG A 472 22.19 11.82 28.85
N ILE A 473 21.83 11.00 27.87
CA ILE A 473 21.45 11.43 26.52
C ILE A 473 19.95 11.78 26.46
N GLY A 474 19.10 10.95 27.03
CA GLY A 474 17.65 11.16 27.00
C GLY A 474 16.87 9.90 27.37
N THR A 475 15.58 9.90 27.03
CA THR A 475 14.70 8.73 27.19
C THR A 475 14.55 8.00 25.86
N MET A 476 14.62 6.67 25.88
CA MET A 476 14.40 5.81 24.73
C MET A 476 13.18 4.91 24.99
N ILE A 477 12.20 4.97 24.09
CA ILE A 477 11.06 4.03 24.08
C ILE A 477 11.45 2.82 23.21
N ILE A 478 11.21 1.62 23.73
CA ILE A 478 11.57 0.35 23.11
C ILE A 478 10.31 -0.41 22.69
N ASN A 479 10.32 -1.00 21.51
CA ASN A 479 9.31 -1.98 21.09
C ASN A 479 9.94 -3.12 20.27
N GLY A 480 9.76 -4.36 20.71
CA GLY A 480 10.30 -5.56 20.05
C GLY A 480 9.52 -6.04 18.83
N GLY A 481 8.33 -5.48 18.59
CA GLY A 481 7.44 -5.92 17.53
C GLY A 481 6.46 -6.98 17.98
N GLY A 482 6.15 -7.95 17.11
CA GLY A 482 5.06 -8.92 17.29
C GLY A 482 3.89 -8.66 16.32
N PRO A 483 2.97 -7.70 16.56
CA PRO A 483 2.83 -6.80 17.73
C PRO A 483 2.81 -7.53 19.09
N GLY A 484 3.41 -6.94 20.12
CA GLY A 484 3.71 -7.59 21.40
C GLY A 484 4.05 -6.61 22.52
N PRO A 485 4.04 -7.08 23.79
CA PRO A 485 4.46 -6.30 24.95
C PRO A 485 5.96 -5.96 24.89
N ALA A 486 6.37 -4.97 25.67
CA ALA A 486 7.78 -4.55 25.74
C ALA A 486 8.18 -4.06 27.14
N ILE A 487 7.34 -4.25 28.16
CA ILE A 487 7.61 -3.79 29.52
C ILE A 487 8.85 -4.44 30.14
N ASP A 488 9.19 -5.65 29.73
CA ASP A 488 10.32 -6.47 30.21
C ASP A 488 11.64 -6.16 29.52
N MET A 489 11.62 -5.53 28.35
CA MET A 489 12.81 -5.34 27.50
C MET A 489 13.95 -4.45 28.06
N PRO A 490 13.72 -3.41 28.91
CA PRO A 490 14.79 -2.47 29.25
C PRO A 490 16.09 -3.06 29.82
N PRO A 491 16.09 -4.03 30.77
CA PRO A 491 17.32 -4.61 31.29
C PRO A 491 18.15 -5.32 30.22
N TYR A 492 17.49 -6.11 29.37
CA TYR A 492 18.14 -6.80 28.25
C TYR A 492 18.67 -5.80 27.21
N MET A 493 17.88 -4.80 26.81
CA MET A 493 18.37 -3.78 25.89
C MET A 493 19.58 -3.03 26.43
N ARG A 494 19.63 -2.76 27.74
CA ARG A 494 20.80 -2.13 28.36
C ARG A 494 22.06 -2.98 28.18
N SER A 495 21.96 -4.32 28.23
CA SER A 495 23.11 -5.21 28.15
C SER A 495 23.74 -5.25 26.75
N ILE A 496 22.92 -5.09 25.70
CA ILE A 496 23.39 -5.15 24.29
C ILE A 496 23.73 -3.78 23.69
N MET A 497 23.26 -2.68 24.29
CA MET A 497 23.52 -1.30 23.84
C MET A 497 24.93 -0.77 24.14
N GLY A 498 25.82 -1.62 24.65
CA GLY A 498 27.22 -1.27 24.95
C GLY A 498 27.33 0.00 25.80
N ARG A 499 28.17 0.95 25.36
CA ARG A 499 28.37 2.24 26.07
C ARG A 499 27.19 3.21 25.99
N ALA A 500 26.27 3.00 25.06
CA ALA A 500 25.08 3.85 24.93
C ALA A 500 24.03 3.51 25.99
N GLY A 501 23.85 2.22 26.31
CA GLY A 501 22.83 1.73 27.25
C GLY A 501 22.78 2.47 28.59
N PRO A 502 23.91 2.58 29.33
CA PRO A 502 23.98 3.31 30.59
C PRO A 502 23.55 4.78 30.55
N ARG A 503 23.48 5.41 29.37
CA ARG A 503 23.20 6.85 29.20
C ARG A 503 21.76 7.16 28.84
N TYR A 504 20.92 6.15 28.66
CA TYR A 504 19.51 6.31 28.38
C TYR A 504 18.66 5.94 29.59
N ASP A 505 17.58 6.69 29.81
CA ASP A 505 16.42 6.12 30.49
C ASP A 505 15.71 5.22 29.49
N LEU A 506 15.75 3.91 29.71
CA LEU A 506 15.11 2.92 28.85
C LEU A 506 13.68 2.70 29.31
N VAL A 507 12.73 2.85 28.40
CA VAL A 507 11.29 2.72 28.68
C VAL A 507 10.71 1.61 27.82
N GLY A 508 10.24 0.56 28.49
CA GLY A 508 9.41 -0.48 27.90
C GLY A 508 7.95 -0.05 27.96
N MET A 509 7.20 -0.22 26.89
CA MET A 509 5.78 0.15 26.83
C MET A 509 4.98 -1.02 26.26
N ASP A 510 4.02 -1.52 27.03
CA ASP A 510 3.06 -2.48 26.52
C ASP A 510 2.00 -1.72 25.69
N PRO A 511 1.84 -2.00 24.39
CA PRO A 511 0.80 -1.36 23.59
C PRO A 511 -0.60 -1.62 24.17
N ARG A 512 -1.56 -0.70 23.96
CA ARG A 512 -2.98 -0.99 24.28
C ARG A 512 -3.38 -2.36 23.73
N SER A 513 -4.12 -3.14 24.52
CA SER A 513 -4.54 -4.54 24.27
C SER A 513 -3.52 -5.64 24.54
N LEU A 514 -2.27 -5.31 24.87
CA LEU A 514 -1.19 -6.28 25.11
C LEU A 514 -0.61 -6.15 26.53
N GLY A 515 -0.01 -7.24 26.99
CA GLY A 515 0.71 -7.29 28.27
C GLY A 515 -0.14 -6.76 29.43
N ARG A 516 0.39 -5.78 30.16
CA ARG A 516 -0.28 -5.15 31.31
C ARG A 516 -1.19 -3.98 30.91
N SER A 517 -1.28 -3.64 29.61
CA SER A 517 -2.03 -2.49 29.08
C SER A 517 -3.42 -2.86 28.58
N ALA A 518 -4.41 -2.86 29.47
CA ALA A 518 -5.82 -3.11 29.12
C ALA A 518 -5.99 -4.33 28.18
N ALA A 519 -5.39 -5.44 28.58
CA ALA A 519 -5.22 -6.62 27.75
C ALA A 519 -6.56 -7.15 27.21
N VAL A 520 -6.58 -7.46 25.91
CA VAL A 520 -7.71 -8.13 25.27
C VAL A 520 -7.49 -9.61 25.37
N ASP A 521 -8.38 -10.30 26.07
CA ASP A 521 -8.41 -11.77 26.10
C ASP A 521 -9.70 -12.28 25.45
N CYS A 522 -9.54 -13.07 24.39
CA CYS A 522 -10.63 -13.72 23.71
C CYS A 522 -10.88 -15.15 24.23
N GLY A 523 -10.03 -15.72 25.09
CA GLY A 523 -10.17 -17.09 25.58
C GLY A 523 -10.11 -18.12 24.46
N GLY A 524 -9.19 -17.91 23.51
CA GLY A 524 -8.93 -18.80 22.38
C GLY A 524 -8.09 -20.04 22.78
N PRO A 525 -8.12 -21.12 22.00
CA PRO A 525 -7.37 -22.35 22.31
C PRO A 525 -5.91 -22.32 21.81
N SER A 526 -5.33 -21.13 21.60
CA SER A 526 -3.96 -20.93 21.13
C SER A 526 -3.45 -19.55 21.53
N GLY A 527 -2.15 -19.44 21.78
CA GLY A 527 -1.42 -18.18 21.97
C GLY A 527 -1.13 -17.42 20.67
N THR A 528 -1.45 -17.99 19.50
CA THR A 528 -1.28 -17.35 18.19
C THR A 528 -2.51 -17.54 17.29
N TRP A 529 -2.73 -16.61 16.37
CA TRP A 529 -3.73 -16.74 15.31
C TRP A 529 -3.19 -17.46 14.07
N ILE A 530 -1.88 -17.67 13.98
CA ILE A 530 -1.21 -18.25 12.81
C ILE A 530 -1.50 -19.75 12.73
N LYS A 531 -2.04 -20.19 11.59
CA LYS A 531 -2.24 -21.59 11.23
C LYS A 531 -1.91 -21.79 9.76
N SER A 532 -1.47 -22.99 9.39
CA SER A 532 -1.39 -23.42 7.99
C SER A 532 -2.77 -23.87 7.50
N ALA A 533 -3.06 -23.64 6.21
CA ALA A 533 -4.20 -24.23 5.52
C ALA A 533 -4.05 -25.74 5.30
N GLY A 534 -2.86 -26.30 5.57
CA GLY A 534 -2.56 -27.72 5.39
C GLY A 534 -2.60 -28.18 3.94
N GLU A 535 -2.60 -29.51 3.77
CA GLU A 535 -2.51 -30.18 2.46
C GLU A 535 -3.87 -30.38 1.79
N SER A 536 -4.96 -30.30 2.56
CA SER A 536 -6.29 -30.69 2.10
C SER A 536 -7.34 -29.59 2.29
N ARG A 537 -8.44 -29.71 1.54
CA ARG A 537 -9.63 -28.89 1.77
C ARG A 537 -10.13 -28.98 3.21
N GLY A 538 -10.12 -30.18 3.80
CA GLY A 538 -10.52 -30.38 5.19
C GLY A 538 -9.62 -29.65 6.18
N SER A 539 -8.31 -29.59 5.92
CA SER A 539 -7.35 -28.83 6.74
C SER A 539 -7.60 -27.33 6.64
N PHE A 540 -7.86 -26.82 5.43
CA PHE A 540 -8.24 -25.43 5.22
C PHE A 540 -9.55 -25.07 5.95
N ASP A 541 -10.56 -25.95 5.89
CA ASP A 541 -11.83 -25.74 6.58
C ASP A 541 -11.64 -25.73 8.12
N ARG A 542 -10.75 -26.57 8.68
CA ARG A 542 -10.38 -26.54 10.12
C ARG A 542 -9.69 -25.22 10.50
N ALA A 543 -8.72 -24.77 9.71
CA ALA A 543 -8.03 -23.50 9.94
C ALA A 543 -9.00 -22.30 9.85
N THR A 544 -9.93 -22.34 8.88
CA THR A 544 -10.99 -21.34 8.74
C THR A 544 -11.92 -21.32 9.95
N ALA A 545 -12.31 -22.50 10.46
CA ALA A 545 -13.16 -22.61 11.65
C ALA A 545 -12.45 -22.06 12.90
N PHE A 546 -11.15 -22.33 13.06
CA PHE A 546 -10.33 -21.76 14.13
C PHE A 546 -10.29 -20.22 14.05
N ALA A 547 -10.00 -19.67 12.86
CA ALA A 547 -9.96 -18.23 12.64
C ALA A 547 -11.30 -17.55 12.98
N LYS A 548 -12.42 -18.18 12.57
CA LYS A 548 -13.76 -17.69 12.86
C LYS A 548 -14.09 -17.77 14.36
N ASP A 549 -13.79 -18.90 15.02
CA ASP A 549 -14.07 -19.07 16.45
C ASP A 549 -13.33 -18.03 17.30
N LEU A 550 -12.05 -17.78 17.00
CA LEU A 550 -11.28 -16.76 17.70
C LEU A 550 -11.89 -15.36 17.52
N ALA A 551 -12.27 -14.99 16.29
CA ALA A 551 -12.94 -13.70 16.02
C ALA A 551 -14.30 -13.57 16.73
N ASP A 552 -15.11 -14.63 16.71
CA ASP A 552 -16.42 -14.65 17.37
C ASP A 552 -16.27 -14.52 18.89
N ARG A 553 -15.25 -15.17 19.48
CA ARG A 553 -14.93 -15.03 20.90
C ARG A 553 -14.53 -13.60 21.25
N CYS A 554 -13.61 -13.01 20.48
CA CYS A 554 -13.21 -11.61 20.66
C CYS A 554 -14.41 -10.67 20.55
N ALA A 555 -15.32 -10.90 19.60
CA ALA A 555 -16.54 -10.11 19.45
C ALA A 555 -17.43 -10.19 20.70
N ARG A 556 -17.58 -11.37 21.32
CA ARG A 556 -18.40 -11.56 22.52
C ARG A 556 -17.81 -10.86 23.74
N THR A 557 -16.50 -10.95 23.96
CA THR A 557 -15.88 -10.48 25.20
C THR A 557 -15.35 -9.04 25.11
N ASN A 558 -15.02 -8.54 23.92
CA ASN A 558 -14.25 -7.30 23.76
C ASN A 558 -14.85 -6.28 22.76
N ALA A 559 -16.07 -6.47 22.24
CA ALA A 559 -16.67 -5.58 21.22
C ALA A 559 -16.57 -4.07 21.51
N GLY A 560 -16.64 -3.67 22.78
CA GLY A 560 -16.55 -2.26 23.18
C GLY A 560 -15.17 -1.62 23.10
N VAL A 561 -14.09 -2.40 22.95
CA VAL A 561 -12.70 -1.91 22.87
C VAL A 561 -12.06 -2.17 21.50
N LEU A 562 -12.45 -3.23 20.79
CA LEU A 562 -11.88 -3.62 19.50
C LEU A 562 -11.82 -2.49 18.46
N PRO A 563 -12.83 -1.61 18.30
CA PRO A 563 -12.77 -0.50 17.33
C PRO A 563 -11.71 0.57 17.63
N HIS A 564 -11.09 0.51 18.82
CA HIS A 564 -10.15 1.50 19.32
C HIS A 564 -8.71 0.99 19.40
N ILE A 565 -8.46 -0.23 18.95
CA ILE A 565 -7.13 -0.85 18.91
C ILE A 565 -6.61 -0.74 17.47
N SER A 566 -5.49 -0.04 17.31
CA SER A 566 -4.77 0.15 16.04
C SER A 566 -3.38 0.73 16.34
N THR A 567 -2.41 0.54 15.44
CA THR A 567 -1.10 1.18 15.51
C THR A 567 -1.21 2.70 15.61
N ARG A 568 -2.18 3.32 14.92
CA ARG A 568 -2.39 4.78 15.02
C ARG A 568 -2.72 5.22 16.43
N ASN A 569 -3.57 4.48 17.14
CA ASN A 569 -3.88 4.79 18.53
C ASN A 569 -2.72 4.44 19.48
N ILE A 570 -1.97 3.37 19.20
CA ILE A 570 -0.74 3.06 19.94
C ILE A 570 0.29 4.19 19.78
N ALA A 571 0.43 4.77 18.58
CA ALA A 571 1.30 5.92 18.36
C ALA A 571 0.84 7.17 19.14
N ARG A 572 -0.46 7.39 19.28
CA ARG A 572 -1.00 8.47 20.13
C ARG A 572 -0.72 8.21 21.62
N ASP A 573 -0.84 6.96 22.07
CA ASP A 573 -0.47 6.57 23.43
C ASP A 573 1.01 6.84 23.69
N MET A 574 1.87 6.49 22.72
CA MET A 574 3.29 6.75 22.81
C MET A 574 3.62 8.26 22.91
N ASP A 575 2.84 9.14 22.25
CA ASP A 575 3.02 10.59 22.40
C ASP A 575 2.57 11.10 23.79
N ILE A 576 1.48 10.53 24.35
CA ILE A 576 1.07 10.81 25.73
C ILE A 576 2.15 10.33 26.71
N VAL A 577 2.66 9.11 26.55
CA VAL A 577 3.76 8.57 27.37
C VAL A 577 4.97 9.50 27.33
N ARG A 578 5.39 9.95 26.14
CA ARG A 578 6.45 10.95 25.98
C ARG A 578 6.16 12.19 26.83
N GLY A 579 4.97 12.77 26.71
CA GLY A 579 4.63 14.00 27.43
C GLY A 579 4.50 13.82 28.94
N ALA A 580 3.89 12.73 29.41
CA ALA A 580 3.75 12.40 30.83
C ALA A 580 5.11 12.10 31.49
N LEU A 581 6.09 11.63 30.73
CA LEU A 581 7.49 11.53 31.17
C LEU A 581 8.22 12.88 31.23
N GLY A 582 7.58 13.96 30.78
CA GLY A 582 8.15 15.31 30.72
C GLY A 582 9.09 15.53 29.53
N GLU A 583 9.12 14.63 28.56
CA GLU A 583 10.10 14.65 27.48
C GLU A 583 9.59 15.47 26.29
N ARG A 584 10.40 16.40 25.77
CA ARG A 584 10.04 17.13 24.53
C ARG A 584 10.19 16.25 23.29
N LYS A 585 11.21 15.39 23.31
CA LYS A 585 11.54 14.38 22.30
C LYS A 585 11.99 13.11 23.01
N VAL A 586 11.80 11.97 22.38
CA VAL A 586 12.33 10.67 22.83
C VAL A 586 13.15 10.03 21.72
N SER A 587 14.15 9.25 22.09
CA SER A 587 14.74 8.27 21.18
C SER A 587 13.80 7.06 21.06
N TYR A 588 13.93 6.32 19.97
CA TYR A 588 13.09 5.16 19.69
C TYR A 588 13.93 4.00 19.17
N ASN A 589 13.67 2.81 19.70
CA ASN A 589 14.26 1.55 19.25
C ASN A 589 13.13 0.56 18.96
N GLY A 590 12.85 0.34 17.68
CA GLY A 590 11.80 -0.57 17.23
C GLY A 590 12.36 -1.70 16.41
N ALA A 591 11.93 -2.93 16.66
CA ALA A 591 12.17 -4.07 15.81
C ALA A 591 10.89 -4.63 15.21
N SER A 592 10.95 -5.25 14.02
CA SER A 592 9.81 -5.96 13.42
C SER A 592 8.58 -5.03 13.30
N TYR A 593 7.40 -5.40 13.80
CA TYR A 593 6.23 -4.49 13.91
C TYR A 593 6.57 -3.13 14.55
N GLY A 594 7.49 -3.09 15.52
CA GLY A 594 7.95 -1.86 16.15
C GLY A 594 8.54 -0.86 15.15
N THR A 595 9.08 -1.33 14.02
CA THR A 595 9.54 -0.44 12.94
C THR A 595 8.38 0.29 12.25
N TYR A 596 7.26 -0.41 12.05
CA TYR A 596 6.03 0.16 11.52
C TYR A 596 5.43 1.17 12.52
N LEU A 597 5.32 0.80 13.80
CA LEU A 597 4.87 1.71 14.86
C LEU A 597 5.71 2.98 14.94
N GLY A 598 7.04 2.85 14.93
CA GLY A 598 7.97 3.98 14.96
C GLY A 598 7.81 4.89 13.75
N SER A 599 7.60 4.31 12.57
CA SER A 599 7.39 5.05 11.32
C SER A 599 6.04 5.77 11.29
N VAL A 600 4.98 5.13 11.80
CA VAL A 600 3.65 5.73 12.00
C VAL A 600 3.75 6.90 12.97
N TYR A 601 4.42 6.72 14.11
CA TYR A 601 4.62 7.78 15.09
C TYR A 601 5.40 8.96 14.53
N ALA A 602 6.51 8.71 13.84
CA ALA A 602 7.31 9.76 13.21
C ALA A 602 6.49 10.59 12.21
N THR A 603 5.57 9.94 11.49
CA THR A 603 4.68 10.58 10.52
C THR A 603 3.57 11.39 11.20
N MET A 604 2.96 10.84 12.26
CA MET A 604 1.87 11.50 13.00
C MET A 604 2.37 12.65 13.89
N PHE A 605 3.60 12.55 14.41
CA PHE A 605 4.18 13.46 15.38
C PHE A 605 5.58 13.93 14.94
N PRO A 606 5.69 14.65 13.80
CA PRO A 606 6.98 15.07 13.27
C PRO A 606 7.73 15.95 14.27
N GLY A 607 9.03 15.69 14.41
CA GLY A 607 9.91 16.44 15.33
C GLY A 607 9.85 15.99 16.80
N ARG A 608 9.09 14.93 17.14
CA ARG A 608 9.07 14.35 18.50
C ARG A 608 10.08 13.22 18.74
N LEU A 609 10.80 12.80 17.70
CA LEU A 609 11.88 11.83 17.80
C LEU A 609 13.25 12.49 17.78
N ASP A 610 14.18 11.93 18.55
CA ASP A 610 15.61 12.30 18.56
C ASP A 610 16.45 11.31 17.73
N ARG A 611 16.83 10.17 18.31
CA ARG A 611 17.47 9.07 17.58
C ARG A 611 16.48 7.94 17.32
N VAL A 612 16.51 7.36 16.13
CA VAL A 612 15.54 6.34 15.70
C VAL A 612 16.31 5.15 15.14
N LEU A 613 16.18 4.00 15.80
CA LEU A 613 16.66 2.72 15.32
C LEU A 613 15.47 1.87 14.87
N LEU A 614 15.54 1.38 13.63
CA LEU A 614 14.54 0.50 13.02
C LEU A 614 15.23 -0.80 12.59
N ASP A 615 15.07 -1.85 13.37
CA ASP A 615 15.73 -3.14 13.17
C ASP A 615 14.75 -4.13 12.53
N SER A 616 15.08 -4.69 11.36
CA SER A 616 14.18 -5.60 10.63
C SER A 616 12.84 -4.95 10.29
N SER A 617 12.90 -4.04 9.32
CA SER A 617 11.81 -3.12 8.99
C SER A 617 10.70 -3.72 8.14
N VAL A 618 9.47 -3.46 8.57
CA VAL A 618 8.23 -3.78 7.86
C VAL A 618 8.02 -2.81 6.69
N ASP A 619 7.55 -3.33 5.54
CA ASP A 619 7.04 -2.49 4.45
C ASP A 619 5.69 -1.86 4.85
N PRO A 620 5.63 -0.54 5.10
CA PRO A 620 4.41 0.11 5.56
C PRO A 620 3.31 0.14 4.49
N THR A 621 3.64 -0.09 3.22
CA THR A 621 2.66 -0.12 2.11
C THR A 621 1.89 -1.44 2.03
N ARG A 622 2.38 -2.48 2.71
CA ARG A 622 1.80 -3.84 2.71
C ARG A 622 1.36 -4.31 4.09
N PHE A 623 1.54 -3.50 5.13
CA PHE A 623 1.18 -3.87 6.49
C PHE A 623 -0.34 -4.02 6.65
N GLY A 624 -0.76 -5.09 7.31
CA GLY A 624 -2.17 -5.38 7.59
C GLY A 624 -2.43 -6.89 7.78
N PRO A 625 -3.69 -7.34 7.67
CA PRO A 625 -4.08 -8.75 7.84
C PRO A 625 -3.38 -9.77 6.94
N ARG A 626 -2.60 -9.32 5.95
CA ARG A 626 -1.87 -10.15 4.99
C ARG A 626 -0.35 -10.03 5.11
N LEU A 627 0.16 -9.52 6.24
CA LEU A 627 1.58 -9.17 6.42
C LEU A 627 2.59 -10.32 6.20
N LEU A 628 2.17 -11.57 6.38
CA LEU A 628 3.04 -12.74 6.14
C LEU A 628 3.17 -13.08 4.65
N ALA A 629 2.23 -12.65 3.81
CA ALA A 629 2.25 -12.98 2.39
C ALA A 629 3.45 -12.31 1.70
N GLY A 630 4.25 -13.09 0.98
CA GLY A 630 5.49 -12.63 0.37
C GLY A 630 6.76 -13.00 1.15
N THR A 631 6.66 -13.62 2.33
CA THR A 631 7.83 -14.13 3.06
C THR A 631 8.21 -15.56 2.68
N GLU A 632 7.46 -16.20 1.77
CA GLU A 632 7.61 -17.63 1.45
C GLU A 632 9.02 -17.96 1.00
N GLY A 633 9.56 -17.19 0.04
CA GLY A 633 10.90 -17.43 -0.50
C GLY A 633 12.02 -17.32 0.54
N ALA A 634 11.89 -16.40 1.50
CA ALA A 634 12.86 -16.28 2.59
C ALA A 634 12.79 -17.48 3.55
N ASN A 635 11.57 -17.97 3.84
CA ASN A 635 11.40 -19.16 4.68
C ASN A 635 11.84 -20.45 3.96
N ASP A 636 11.59 -20.58 2.64
CA ASP A 636 12.10 -21.69 1.83
C ASP A 636 13.63 -21.70 1.77
N HIS A 637 14.25 -20.51 1.65
CA HIS A 637 15.69 -20.34 1.71
C HIS A 637 16.25 -20.81 3.06
N ALA A 638 15.73 -20.25 4.16
CA ALA A 638 16.15 -20.59 5.52
C ALA A 638 15.95 -22.07 5.85
N LEU A 639 14.82 -22.67 5.44
CA LEU A 639 14.58 -24.11 5.60
C LEU A 639 15.62 -24.93 4.84
N GLY A 640 15.97 -24.51 3.63
CA GLY A 640 17.00 -25.13 2.82
C GLY A 640 18.39 -25.07 3.46
N ALA A 641 18.75 -23.92 4.04
CA ALA A 641 20.01 -23.71 4.76
C ALA A 641 20.06 -24.54 6.05
N TRP A 642 18.98 -24.53 6.84
CA TRP A 642 18.83 -25.37 8.03
C TRP A 642 18.92 -26.86 7.67
N ALA A 643 18.30 -27.30 6.57
CA ALA A 643 18.35 -28.70 6.15
C ALA A 643 19.77 -29.15 5.75
N ALA A 644 20.57 -28.26 5.16
CA ALA A 644 21.98 -28.53 4.90
C ALA A 644 22.78 -28.66 6.21
N TRP A 645 22.55 -27.74 7.15
CA TRP A 645 23.17 -27.77 8.48
C TRP A 645 22.82 -29.06 9.27
N ALA A 646 21.56 -29.49 9.20
CA ALA A 646 21.07 -30.70 9.87
C ALA A 646 21.65 -31.98 9.24
N ALA A 647 21.81 -31.99 7.91
CA ALA A 647 22.38 -33.13 7.18
C ALA A 647 23.83 -33.44 7.58
N GLU A 648 24.65 -32.42 7.82
CA GLU A 648 26.01 -32.58 8.37
C GLU A 648 26.03 -33.23 9.77
N ARG A 649 24.88 -33.25 10.44
CA ARG A 649 24.68 -33.72 11.82
C ARG A 649 23.71 -34.91 11.88
N ASP A 650 23.57 -35.65 10.79
CA ASP A 650 22.66 -36.79 10.71
C ASP A 650 22.92 -37.85 11.79
N ALA A 651 24.19 -38.08 12.16
CA ALA A 651 24.52 -39.01 13.25
C ALA A 651 23.88 -38.62 14.60
N ALA A 652 23.60 -37.33 14.82
CA ALA A 652 22.93 -36.84 16.03
C ALA A 652 21.40 -36.89 15.91
N TYR A 653 20.86 -36.49 14.76
CA TYR A 653 19.42 -36.22 14.62
C TYR A 653 18.64 -37.27 13.81
N GLY A 654 19.30 -38.02 12.92
CA GLY A 654 18.70 -39.07 12.10
C GLY A 654 17.63 -38.57 11.13
N LEU A 655 17.83 -37.38 10.55
CA LEU A 655 16.87 -36.71 9.66
C LEU A 655 17.19 -36.91 8.17
N GLY A 656 18.36 -37.44 7.84
CA GLY A 656 18.89 -37.62 6.48
C GLY A 656 20.32 -37.11 6.36
N GLY A 657 21.17 -37.80 5.59
CA GLY A 657 22.58 -37.46 5.39
C GLY A 657 22.84 -36.37 4.35
N THR A 658 21.80 -35.91 3.65
CA THR A 658 21.88 -34.85 2.65
C THR A 658 20.74 -33.84 2.83
N ARG A 659 20.94 -32.60 2.35
CA ARG A 659 19.88 -31.56 2.33
C ARG A 659 18.57 -32.08 1.71
N ALA A 660 18.67 -32.85 0.63
CA ALA A 660 17.50 -33.39 -0.07
C ALA A 660 16.74 -34.42 0.77
N GLU A 661 17.46 -35.29 1.49
CA GLU A 661 16.86 -36.26 2.41
C GLU A 661 16.19 -35.58 3.60
N VAL A 662 16.84 -34.58 4.23
CA VAL A 662 16.25 -33.83 5.34
C VAL A 662 14.97 -33.09 4.90
N LEU A 663 14.98 -32.44 3.74
CA LEU A 663 13.77 -31.85 3.16
C LEU A 663 12.71 -32.90 2.80
N GLY A 664 13.13 -34.11 2.43
CA GLY A 664 12.25 -35.27 2.25
C GLY A 664 11.58 -35.69 3.55
N THR A 665 12.33 -35.75 4.65
CA THR A 665 11.81 -36.01 5.99
C THR A 665 10.79 -34.95 6.39
N VAL A 666 11.09 -33.66 6.22
CA VAL A 666 10.15 -32.57 6.52
C VAL A 666 8.84 -32.72 5.75
N ARG A 667 8.89 -32.96 4.43
CA ARG A 667 7.68 -33.21 3.63
C ARG A 667 6.91 -34.44 4.11
N GLY A 668 7.61 -35.53 4.40
CA GLY A 668 7.01 -36.76 4.91
C GLY A 668 6.27 -36.55 6.24
N LEU A 669 6.82 -35.71 7.13
CA LEU A 669 6.16 -35.36 8.40
C LEU A 669 4.88 -34.55 8.19
N VAL A 670 4.91 -33.56 7.30
CA VAL A 670 3.71 -32.76 6.97
C VAL A 670 2.62 -33.67 6.37
N GLU A 671 2.99 -34.51 5.39
CA GLU A 671 2.07 -35.48 4.78
C GLU A 671 1.52 -36.50 5.81
N ALA A 672 2.35 -36.98 6.73
CA ALA A 672 1.90 -37.88 7.80
C ALA A 672 0.91 -37.18 8.73
N SER A 673 1.22 -35.95 9.15
CA SER A 673 0.37 -35.12 10.03
C SER A 673 -0.97 -34.74 9.38
N ALA A 674 -1.02 -34.67 8.04
CA ALA A 674 -2.24 -34.44 7.27
C ALA A 674 -3.15 -35.68 7.23
N LYS A 675 -2.57 -36.89 7.23
CA LYS A 675 -3.31 -38.16 7.26
C LYS A 675 -3.86 -38.45 8.66
N ALA A 676 -3.04 -38.26 9.69
CA ALA A 676 -3.43 -38.41 11.08
C ALA A 676 -2.55 -37.50 11.97
N PRO A 677 -3.14 -36.77 12.94
CA PRO A 677 -2.36 -35.92 13.84
C PRO A 677 -1.29 -36.72 14.60
N LEU A 678 -0.06 -36.22 14.62
CA LEU A 678 1.06 -36.81 15.34
C LEU A 678 0.82 -36.69 16.85
N ALA A 679 0.94 -37.81 17.56
CA ALA A 679 0.80 -37.84 19.01
C ALA A 679 2.15 -37.57 19.69
N VAL A 680 2.29 -36.39 20.30
CA VAL A 680 3.49 -35.99 21.06
C VAL A 680 3.06 -35.65 22.48
N GLY A 681 3.28 -36.59 23.40
CA GLY A 681 2.74 -36.51 24.77
C GLY A 681 1.24 -36.22 24.77
N ARG A 682 0.86 -35.10 25.39
CA ARG A 682 -0.55 -34.63 25.47
C ARG A 682 -1.06 -33.95 24.20
N TYR A 683 -0.18 -33.61 23.25
CA TYR A 683 -0.54 -32.82 22.07
C TYR A 683 -0.93 -33.70 20.88
N ARG A 684 -1.68 -33.09 19.96
CA ARG A 684 -2.02 -33.64 18.66
C ARG A 684 -1.63 -32.62 17.61
N VAL A 685 -0.59 -32.93 16.84
CA VAL A 685 0.01 -32.00 15.88
C VAL A 685 -0.40 -32.43 14.47
N ASP A 686 -1.21 -31.61 13.81
CA ASP A 686 -1.66 -31.84 12.44
C ASP A 686 -0.97 -30.90 11.44
N ASP A 687 -1.34 -31.02 10.17
CA ASP A 687 -0.80 -30.25 9.05
C ASP A 687 -1.16 -28.75 9.09
N THR A 688 -2.02 -28.32 10.02
CA THR A 688 -2.29 -26.90 10.26
C THR A 688 -1.33 -26.28 11.28
N THR A 689 -0.61 -27.12 12.05
CA THR A 689 0.27 -26.69 13.15
C THR A 689 1.74 -26.98 12.89
N LEU A 690 2.10 -28.14 12.33
CA LEU A 690 3.51 -28.50 12.08
C LEU A 690 4.26 -27.43 11.25
N PRO A 691 3.70 -26.87 10.16
CA PRO A 691 4.37 -25.79 9.43
C PRO A 691 4.62 -24.52 10.25
N VAL A 692 3.84 -24.29 11.32
CA VAL A 692 4.06 -23.14 12.23
C VAL A 692 5.32 -23.36 13.08
N VAL A 693 5.58 -24.59 13.55
CA VAL A 693 6.82 -24.93 14.26
C VAL A 693 8.04 -24.69 13.38
N LEU A 694 7.97 -25.09 12.10
CA LEU A 694 9.01 -24.79 11.12
C LEU A 694 9.16 -23.28 10.94
N PHE A 695 8.06 -22.58 10.71
CA PHE A 695 8.08 -21.13 10.52
C PHE A 695 8.76 -20.44 11.69
N ASP A 696 8.31 -20.67 12.93
CA ASP A 696 8.76 -19.99 14.16
C ASP A 696 10.27 -20.17 14.43
N ASN A 697 10.82 -21.35 14.11
CA ASN A 697 12.22 -21.68 14.37
C ASN A 697 13.20 -21.28 13.24
N LEU A 698 12.71 -20.76 12.10
CA LEU A 698 13.55 -20.30 10.98
C LEU A 698 13.87 -18.80 11.03
N GLY A 699 13.80 -18.18 12.21
CA GLY A 699 14.08 -16.75 12.40
C GLY A 699 15.56 -16.40 12.61
N THR A 700 16.46 -17.38 12.67
CA THR A 700 17.90 -17.21 12.90
C THR A 700 18.69 -18.39 12.34
N ASP A 701 19.96 -18.16 11.98
CA ASP A 701 20.94 -19.17 11.58
C ASP A 701 21.88 -19.62 12.70
N GLU A 702 21.66 -19.16 13.93
CA GLU A 702 22.45 -19.57 15.10
C GLU A 702 22.31 -21.08 15.40
N ASP A 703 23.42 -21.73 15.76
CA ASP A 703 23.47 -23.19 15.98
C ASP A 703 22.51 -23.69 17.07
N GLY A 704 22.29 -22.91 18.13
CA GLY A 704 21.40 -23.29 19.23
C GLY A 704 19.95 -23.48 18.76
N PRO A 705 19.29 -22.43 18.23
CA PRO A 705 17.95 -22.55 17.65
C PRO A 705 17.84 -23.59 16.52
N ARG A 706 18.86 -23.73 15.67
CA ARG A 706 18.88 -24.79 14.65
C ARG A 706 18.83 -26.20 15.25
N ALA A 707 19.52 -26.41 16.37
CA ALA A 707 19.49 -27.68 17.12
C ALA A 707 18.13 -27.95 17.75
N VAL A 708 17.46 -26.93 18.31
CA VAL A 708 16.10 -27.06 18.85
C VAL A 708 15.11 -27.53 17.79
N LEU A 709 15.19 -26.98 16.58
CA LEU A 709 14.35 -27.42 15.47
C LEU A 709 14.66 -28.86 15.02
N ALA A 710 15.94 -29.24 14.96
CA ALA A 710 16.35 -30.59 14.61
C ALA A 710 15.86 -31.63 15.64
N GLU A 711 15.95 -31.32 16.93
CA GLU A 711 15.38 -32.17 17.98
C GLU A 711 13.86 -32.27 17.89
N SER A 712 13.18 -31.17 17.59
CA SER A 712 11.72 -31.15 17.43
C SER A 712 11.26 -32.03 16.27
N LEU A 713 11.94 -31.95 15.12
CA LEU A 713 11.63 -32.79 13.95
C LEU A 713 11.99 -34.26 14.18
N ARG A 714 13.01 -34.55 14.99
CA ARG A 714 13.32 -35.91 15.43
C ARG A 714 12.20 -36.50 16.29
N VAL A 715 11.63 -35.71 17.20
CA VAL A 715 10.45 -36.12 17.99
C VAL A 715 9.26 -36.40 17.07
N PHE A 716 8.99 -35.51 16.10
CA PHE A 716 7.91 -35.74 15.13
C PHE A 716 8.15 -36.97 14.24
N ALA A 717 9.39 -37.24 13.82
CA ALA A 717 9.73 -38.43 13.04
C ALA A 717 9.44 -39.72 13.80
N LYS A 718 9.79 -39.80 15.08
CA LYS A 718 9.45 -40.93 15.94
C LYS A 718 7.94 -41.08 16.13
N ALA A 719 7.23 -39.97 16.37
CA ALA A 719 5.77 -39.98 16.47
C ALA A 719 5.11 -40.47 15.17
N ALA A 720 5.61 -40.04 14.01
CA ALA A 720 5.12 -40.47 12.70
C ALA A 720 5.39 -41.96 12.42
N ALA A 721 6.45 -42.53 13.02
CA ALA A 721 6.74 -43.95 13.01
C ALA A 721 5.86 -44.78 13.98
N GLY A 722 4.97 -44.14 14.74
CA GLY A 722 4.07 -44.78 15.69
C GLY A 722 4.68 -45.01 17.07
N GLU A 723 5.86 -44.44 17.36
CA GLU A 723 6.45 -44.51 18.69
C GLU A 723 5.73 -43.58 19.69
N SER A 724 5.67 -44.00 20.95
CA SER A 724 5.22 -43.14 22.04
C SER A 724 6.35 -42.20 22.46
N VAL A 725 6.17 -40.90 22.22
CA VAL A 725 7.18 -39.87 22.49
C VAL A 725 6.65 -38.77 23.40
N GLN A 726 7.55 -38.16 24.16
CA GLN A 726 7.31 -36.91 24.89
C GLN A 726 8.03 -35.76 24.18
N PRO A 727 7.49 -34.53 24.23
CA PRO A 727 8.19 -33.37 23.73
C PRO A 727 9.46 -33.09 24.55
N THR A 728 10.46 -32.47 23.93
CA THR A 728 11.55 -31.80 24.67
C THR A 728 10.98 -30.62 25.45
N LYS A 729 11.76 -30.03 26.37
CA LYS A 729 11.31 -28.85 27.12
C LYS A 729 10.88 -27.72 26.18
N ASP A 730 11.74 -27.36 25.23
CA ASP A 730 11.46 -26.28 24.27
C ASP A 730 10.23 -26.59 23.40
N LEU A 731 10.11 -27.84 22.93
CA LEU A 731 8.95 -28.26 22.14
C LEU A 731 7.65 -28.32 22.98
N ASP A 732 7.72 -28.63 24.28
CA ASP A 732 6.54 -28.62 25.16
C ASP A 732 6.01 -27.20 25.35
N GLU A 733 6.90 -26.23 25.56
CA GLU A 733 6.57 -24.81 25.67
C GLU A 733 5.96 -24.29 24.35
N GLU A 734 6.58 -24.61 23.21
CA GLU A 734 6.08 -24.23 21.88
C GLU A 734 4.72 -24.88 21.57
N LEU A 735 4.55 -26.18 21.79
CA LEU A 735 3.27 -26.86 21.56
C LEU A 735 2.19 -26.42 22.54
N ALA A 736 2.53 -26.09 23.80
CA ALA A 736 1.60 -25.48 24.73
C ALA A 736 1.09 -24.14 24.19
N PHE A 737 1.97 -23.29 23.69
CA PHE A 737 1.62 -22.02 23.05
C PHE A 737 0.74 -22.22 21.80
N LEU A 738 1.07 -23.17 20.93
CA LEU A 738 0.37 -23.37 19.66
C LEU A 738 -0.99 -24.09 19.79
N LEU A 739 -1.17 -24.96 20.79
CA LEU A 739 -2.29 -25.90 20.87
C LEU A 739 -3.12 -25.80 22.17
N THR A 740 -2.80 -24.89 23.07
CA THR A 740 -3.57 -24.66 24.31
C THR A 740 -3.88 -23.18 24.51
N GLY A 741 -4.71 -22.84 25.50
CA GLY A 741 -4.99 -21.44 25.85
C GLY A 741 -3.83 -20.68 26.51
N ALA A 742 -2.65 -21.30 26.65
CA ALA A 742 -1.44 -20.62 27.12
C ALA A 742 -1.14 -19.40 26.23
N GLU A 743 -0.86 -18.25 26.86
CA GLU A 743 -0.62 -16.98 26.17
C GLU A 743 -1.74 -16.54 25.20
N SER A 744 -2.99 -17.03 25.37
CA SER A 744 -4.12 -16.61 24.52
C SER A 744 -4.38 -15.11 24.57
N VAL A 745 -4.04 -14.45 25.68
CA VAL A 745 -4.06 -12.99 25.85
C VAL A 745 -3.12 -12.30 24.85
N TYR A 746 -1.90 -12.83 24.68
CA TYR A 746 -0.92 -12.30 23.72
C TYR A 746 -1.45 -12.40 22.29
N GLY A 747 -1.90 -13.59 21.88
CA GLY A 747 -2.47 -13.81 20.54
C GLY A 747 -3.72 -12.96 20.27
N SER A 748 -4.57 -12.78 21.28
CA SER A 748 -5.79 -11.97 21.21
C SER A 748 -5.48 -10.49 20.99
N GLY A 749 -4.57 -9.92 21.79
CA GLY A 749 -4.12 -8.53 21.64
C GLY A 749 -3.42 -8.30 20.30
N GLN A 750 -2.54 -9.22 19.89
CA GLN A 750 -1.86 -9.14 18.60
C GLN A 750 -2.85 -9.14 17.42
N THR A 751 -3.82 -10.05 17.46
CA THR A 751 -4.89 -10.12 16.45
C THR A 751 -5.69 -8.82 16.40
N ALA A 752 -6.03 -8.25 17.56
CA ALA A 752 -6.80 -7.02 17.64
C ALA A 752 -6.09 -5.83 16.99
N ILE A 753 -4.76 -5.74 17.12
CA ILE A 753 -3.95 -4.70 16.45
C ILE A 753 -3.97 -4.91 14.94
N ILE A 754 -3.60 -6.10 14.46
CA ILE A 754 -3.49 -6.40 13.02
C ILE A 754 -4.84 -6.17 12.30
N CYS A 755 -5.94 -6.64 12.90
CA CYS A 755 -7.28 -6.49 12.31
C CYS A 755 -7.83 -5.06 12.45
N GLY A 756 -7.32 -4.28 13.40
CA GLY A 756 -7.68 -2.88 13.62
C GLY A 756 -6.98 -1.91 12.67
N ASP A 757 -5.85 -2.30 12.07
CA ASP A 757 -5.05 -1.43 11.20
C ASP A 757 -5.52 -1.38 9.75
N ALA A 758 -5.97 -2.51 9.18
CA ALA A 758 -6.44 -2.55 7.80
C ALA A 758 -7.56 -3.58 7.61
N ALA A 759 -8.41 -3.34 6.61
CA ALA A 759 -9.52 -4.25 6.31
C ALA A 759 -9.01 -5.53 5.63
N ALA A 760 -9.54 -6.67 6.06
CA ALA A 760 -9.28 -7.97 5.43
C ALA A 760 -10.38 -8.34 4.43
N PRO A 761 -10.03 -9.06 3.34
CA PRO A 761 -11.01 -9.80 2.54
C PRO A 761 -11.89 -10.69 3.43
N ARG A 762 -13.21 -10.67 3.22
CA ARG A 762 -14.17 -11.37 4.08
C ARG A 762 -14.49 -12.80 3.62
N ASP A 763 -14.23 -13.11 2.35
CA ASP A 763 -14.51 -14.43 1.76
C ASP A 763 -13.33 -15.39 1.99
N PRO A 764 -13.49 -16.50 2.73
CA PRO A 764 -12.43 -17.51 2.88
C PRO A 764 -11.92 -18.07 1.55
N GLU A 765 -12.76 -18.15 0.51
CA GLU A 765 -12.35 -18.66 -0.80
C GLU A 765 -11.34 -17.74 -1.51
N TYR A 766 -11.29 -16.44 -1.15
CA TYR A 766 -10.22 -15.54 -1.60
C TYR A 766 -8.84 -16.06 -1.18
N TYR A 767 -8.71 -16.45 0.10
CA TYR A 767 -7.47 -16.96 0.68
C TYR A 767 -7.11 -18.31 0.07
N ARG A 768 -8.08 -19.23 -0.02
CA ARG A 768 -7.84 -20.56 -0.62
C ARG A 768 -7.32 -20.45 -2.05
N ARG A 769 -7.95 -19.61 -2.89
CA ARG A 769 -7.48 -19.40 -4.27
C ARG A 769 -6.07 -18.82 -4.31
N ASP A 770 -5.73 -17.94 -3.37
CA ASP A 770 -4.39 -17.38 -3.29
C ASP A 770 -3.34 -18.41 -2.84
N ILE A 771 -3.69 -19.26 -1.90
CA ILE A 771 -2.85 -20.39 -1.48
C ILE A 771 -2.60 -21.30 -2.68
N GLU A 772 -3.65 -21.76 -3.38
CA GLU A 772 -3.48 -22.68 -4.51
C GLU A 772 -2.69 -22.08 -5.68
N ARG A 773 -2.79 -20.77 -5.92
CA ARG A 773 -1.94 -20.09 -6.92
C ARG A 773 -0.45 -20.10 -6.58
N ASN A 774 -0.10 -20.15 -5.30
CA ASN A 774 1.28 -20.02 -4.83
C ASN A 774 1.86 -21.33 -4.28
N ARG A 775 1.01 -22.35 -4.03
CA ARG A 775 1.40 -23.63 -3.43
C ARG A 775 2.48 -24.36 -4.21
N SER A 776 2.47 -24.32 -5.54
CA SER A 776 3.51 -24.99 -6.33
C SER A 776 4.89 -24.34 -6.18
N ALA A 777 4.96 -23.04 -5.92
CA ALA A 777 6.21 -22.33 -5.73
C ALA A 777 6.76 -22.48 -4.31
N SER A 778 5.88 -22.54 -3.32
CA SER A 778 6.23 -22.76 -1.90
C SER A 778 5.20 -23.68 -1.25
N PRO A 779 5.39 -25.02 -1.33
CA PRO A 779 4.39 -25.98 -0.86
C PRO A 779 4.13 -25.91 0.64
N LEU A 780 5.15 -25.62 1.44
CA LEU A 780 5.06 -25.58 2.89
C LEU A 780 4.56 -24.23 3.41
N PHE A 781 5.14 -23.13 2.92
CA PHE A 781 4.91 -21.81 3.51
C PHE A 781 3.76 -21.05 2.86
N ALA A 782 3.45 -21.22 1.56
CA ALA A 782 2.29 -20.54 0.97
C ALA A 782 0.96 -20.87 1.68
N PRO A 783 0.68 -22.13 2.09
CA PRO A 783 -0.49 -22.45 2.91
C PRO A 783 -0.52 -21.79 4.28
N LEU A 784 0.62 -21.37 4.84
CA LEU A 784 0.73 -20.69 6.13
C LEU A 784 0.64 -19.17 5.98
N THR A 785 1.48 -18.59 5.13
CA THR A 785 1.63 -17.14 4.99
C THR A 785 0.45 -16.46 4.29
N ARG A 786 -0.32 -17.23 3.50
CA ARG A 786 -1.48 -16.75 2.73
C ARG A 786 -2.81 -17.27 3.27
N ASN A 787 -2.80 -17.90 4.45
CA ASN A 787 -4.00 -18.47 5.02
C ASN A 787 -5.03 -17.42 5.43
N VAL A 788 -6.29 -17.85 5.53
CA VAL A 788 -7.32 -17.09 6.23
C VAL A 788 -6.96 -16.96 7.71
N ASN A 789 -7.29 -15.81 8.29
CA ASN A 789 -7.04 -15.51 9.70
C ASN A 789 -8.25 -14.79 10.31
N PRO A 790 -8.28 -14.56 11.64
CA PRO A 790 -9.45 -13.98 12.32
C PRO A 790 -9.91 -12.64 11.75
N CYS A 791 -9.04 -11.88 11.07
CA CYS A 791 -9.42 -10.58 10.51
C CYS A 791 -10.51 -10.68 9.43
N ALA A 792 -10.59 -11.80 8.71
CA ALA A 792 -11.68 -12.06 7.75
C ALA A 792 -13.06 -12.08 8.43
N PHE A 793 -13.11 -12.41 9.72
CA PHE A 793 -14.32 -12.51 10.52
C PHE A 793 -14.45 -11.40 11.57
N TRP A 794 -13.53 -10.42 11.58
CA TRP A 794 -13.46 -9.44 12.65
C TRP A 794 -14.74 -8.59 12.76
N PRO A 795 -15.27 -8.34 13.98
CA PRO A 795 -16.56 -7.68 14.17
C PRO A 795 -16.51 -6.17 13.88
N ALA A 796 -15.32 -5.58 13.90
CA ALA A 796 -15.10 -4.16 13.65
C ALA A 796 -14.37 -3.94 12.31
N ARG A 797 -14.64 -2.81 11.66
CA ARG A 797 -13.79 -2.28 10.59
C ARG A 797 -12.80 -1.28 11.19
N PRO A 798 -11.60 -1.11 10.61
CA PRO A 798 -10.68 -0.05 11.00
C PRO A 798 -11.39 1.31 11.06
N ALA A 799 -11.22 2.03 12.17
CA ALA A 799 -11.88 3.30 12.40
C ALA A 799 -11.26 4.46 11.59
N GLU A 800 -10.00 4.30 11.20
CA GLU A 800 -9.21 5.25 10.43
C GLU A 800 -8.43 4.48 9.35
N PRO A 801 -8.11 5.10 8.20
CA PRO A 801 -7.21 4.49 7.22
C PRO A 801 -5.78 4.35 7.79
N PRO A 802 -4.98 3.41 7.27
CA PRO A 802 -3.56 3.30 7.61
C PRO A 802 -2.81 4.62 7.40
N THR A 803 -1.77 4.84 8.19
CA THR A 803 -0.92 6.03 8.02
C THR A 803 -0.05 5.87 6.78
N GLU A 804 -0.08 6.86 5.90
CA GLU A 804 0.86 6.93 4.77
C GLU A 804 2.27 7.31 5.28
N VAL A 805 3.08 6.29 5.55
CA VAL A 805 4.46 6.48 6.01
C VAL A 805 5.33 7.06 4.89
N GLY A 806 6.00 8.17 5.20
CA GLY A 806 6.98 8.78 4.32
C GLY A 806 7.43 10.14 4.83
N GLY A 807 8.55 10.64 4.31
CA GLY A 807 9.07 11.96 4.68
C GLY A 807 10.54 11.93 5.01
N ARG A 808 11.06 13.00 5.63
CA ARG A 808 12.45 13.06 6.08
C ARG A 808 12.52 12.54 7.51
N LEU A 809 13.19 11.40 7.72
CA LEU A 809 13.45 10.83 9.03
C LEU A 809 14.89 10.29 9.07
N PRO A 810 15.81 10.93 9.80
CA PRO A 810 17.18 10.44 9.98
C PRO A 810 17.25 9.23 10.92
N ALA A 811 16.73 8.09 10.46
CA ALA A 811 16.77 6.81 11.18
C ALA A 811 17.98 5.98 10.77
N LEU A 812 18.54 5.22 11.71
CA LEU A 812 19.42 4.10 11.40
C LEU A 812 18.55 2.86 11.25
N MET A 813 18.71 2.15 10.14
CA MET A 813 18.01 0.91 9.83
C MET A 813 18.99 -0.24 9.85
N VAL A 814 18.58 -1.40 10.36
CA VAL A 814 19.35 -2.65 10.27
C VAL A 814 18.50 -3.67 9.55
N ALA A 815 19.08 -4.32 8.53
CA ALA A 815 18.36 -5.22 7.65
C ALA A 815 19.21 -6.44 7.32
N ALA A 816 18.77 -7.63 7.73
CA ALA A 816 19.40 -8.87 7.28
C ALA A 816 18.88 -9.27 5.89
N THR A 817 19.76 -9.79 5.04
CA THR A 817 19.41 -10.24 3.67
C THR A 817 18.47 -11.44 3.68
N GLY A 818 18.63 -12.33 4.66
CA GLY A 818 17.85 -13.56 4.86
C GLY A 818 16.71 -13.48 5.87
N ASP A 819 16.30 -12.28 6.29
CA ASP A 819 15.22 -12.11 7.27
C ASP A 819 13.89 -12.75 6.80
N THR A 820 13.41 -13.71 7.58
CA THR A 820 12.23 -14.53 7.26
C THR A 820 10.88 -13.95 7.72
N ARG A 821 10.89 -12.85 8.48
CA ARG A 821 9.68 -12.16 8.96
C ARG A 821 9.47 -10.82 8.27
N THR A 822 10.54 -10.05 8.13
CA THR A 822 10.55 -8.74 7.48
C THR A 822 11.62 -8.73 6.40
N THR A 823 11.22 -9.14 5.20
CA THR A 823 12.14 -9.39 4.10
C THR A 823 13.04 -8.18 3.80
N TYR A 824 14.23 -8.45 3.26
CA TYR A 824 15.14 -7.39 2.85
C TYR A 824 14.49 -6.40 1.86
N ALA A 825 13.63 -6.88 0.97
CA ALA A 825 12.85 -6.02 0.08
C ALA A 825 11.93 -5.04 0.85
N GLY A 826 11.34 -5.48 1.96
CA GLY A 826 10.54 -4.62 2.83
C GLY A 826 11.38 -3.54 3.54
N ASN A 827 12.57 -3.91 3.99
CA ASN A 827 13.54 -2.96 4.53
C ASN A 827 13.92 -1.89 3.51
N GLN A 828 14.24 -2.30 2.27
CA GLN A 828 14.54 -1.39 1.18
C GLN A 828 13.34 -0.48 0.83
N ALA A 829 12.11 -1.00 0.92
CA ALA A 829 10.91 -0.19 0.70
C ALA A 829 10.79 0.93 1.74
N LEU A 830 10.92 0.60 3.03
CA LEU A 830 10.87 1.62 4.08
C LEU A 830 12.05 2.61 3.97
N HIS A 831 13.25 2.14 3.64
CA HIS A 831 14.42 3.00 3.45
C HIS A 831 14.19 4.05 2.34
N ARG A 832 13.55 3.67 1.22
CA ARG A 832 13.16 4.60 0.15
C ARG A 832 12.13 5.64 0.61
N LEU A 833 11.20 5.27 1.49
CA LEU A 833 10.15 6.16 2.02
C LEU A 833 10.70 7.15 3.06
N LEU A 834 11.69 6.74 3.86
CA LEU A 834 12.30 7.53 4.93
C LEU A 834 13.57 8.25 4.44
N ARG A 835 13.39 9.39 3.77
CA ARG A 835 14.51 10.19 3.25
C ARG A 835 15.45 10.62 4.37
N GLY A 836 16.74 10.40 4.16
CA GLY A 836 17.78 10.74 5.14
C GLY A 836 18.06 9.63 6.15
N SER A 837 17.37 8.48 6.07
CA SER A 837 17.79 7.27 6.79
C SER A 837 19.10 6.71 6.23
N ARG A 838 19.73 5.83 7.00
CA ARG A 838 20.89 5.02 6.59
C ARG A 838 20.64 3.58 6.96
N MET A 839 21.06 2.65 6.11
CA MET A 839 20.85 1.23 6.32
C MET A 839 22.18 0.49 6.52
N VAL A 840 22.20 -0.38 7.52
CA VAL A 840 23.21 -1.42 7.72
C VAL A 840 22.62 -2.71 7.22
N THR A 841 23.11 -3.20 6.08
CA THR A 841 22.75 -4.51 5.55
C THR A 841 23.65 -5.58 6.17
N LEU A 842 23.08 -6.63 6.73
CA LEU A 842 23.80 -7.79 7.25
C LEU A 842 23.54 -8.99 6.34
N ASP A 843 24.60 -9.68 5.90
CA ASP A 843 24.46 -10.92 5.14
C ASP A 843 24.30 -12.13 6.07
N ALA A 844 23.07 -12.38 6.53
CA ALA A 844 22.73 -13.47 7.45
C ALA A 844 21.23 -13.81 7.37
N ASP A 845 20.85 -15.01 7.81
CA ASP A 845 19.46 -15.43 7.94
C ASP A 845 18.97 -15.15 9.38
N VAL A 846 18.69 -13.88 9.70
CA VAL A 846 18.28 -13.49 11.07
C VAL A 846 17.22 -12.40 11.08
N HIS A 847 16.23 -12.55 11.95
CA HIS A 847 15.23 -11.52 12.23
C HIS A 847 15.61 -10.69 13.46
N ALA A 848 15.52 -9.36 13.32
CA ALA A 848 15.88 -8.34 14.30
C ALA A 848 17.32 -8.49 14.83
N PRO A 849 18.35 -8.50 13.96
CA PRO A 849 19.73 -8.81 14.34
C PRO A 849 20.27 -7.98 15.51
N TYR A 850 19.94 -6.68 15.60
CA TYR A 850 20.45 -5.86 16.69
C TYR A 850 19.71 -6.15 18.00
N GLN A 851 18.38 -6.09 18.01
CA GLN A 851 17.60 -6.35 19.21
C GLN A 851 17.72 -7.79 19.69
N ARG A 852 17.97 -8.76 18.81
CA ARG A 852 18.28 -10.16 19.18
C ARG A 852 19.69 -10.30 19.80
N GLY A 853 20.55 -9.31 19.64
CA GLY A 853 21.96 -9.41 20.04
C GLY A 853 22.75 -10.37 19.18
N TYR A 854 22.41 -10.49 17.89
CA TYR A 854 23.12 -11.35 16.94
C TYR A 854 24.62 -11.00 16.95
N PRO A 855 25.54 -11.98 17.04
CA PRO A 855 26.95 -11.74 17.33
C PRO A 855 27.74 -11.20 16.12
N ASN A 856 27.38 -10.01 15.65
CA ASN A 856 28.06 -9.30 14.56
C ASN A 856 28.58 -7.94 15.04
N THR A 857 29.89 -7.83 15.24
CA THR A 857 30.52 -6.60 15.77
C THR A 857 30.31 -5.39 14.87
N CYS A 858 30.26 -5.56 13.55
CA CYS A 858 30.00 -4.47 12.61
C CYS A 858 28.61 -3.85 12.82
N VAL A 859 27.56 -4.67 12.96
CA VAL A 859 26.21 -4.20 13.29
C VAL A 859 26.18 -3.56 14.68
N MET A 860 26.68 -4.27 15.69
CA MET A 860 26.61 -3.83 17.08
C MET A 860 27.36 -2.50 17.31
N ASP A 861 28.58 -2.37 16.80
CA ASP A 861 29.39 -1.16 16.95
C ASP A 861 28.78 0.03 16.20
N THR A 862 28.31 -0.19 14.96
CA THR A 862 27.67 0.88 14.17
C THR A 862 26.43 1.42 14.85
N VAL A 863 25.56 0.52 15.33
CA VAL A 863 24.33 0.93 16.02
C VAL A 863 24.66 1.60 17.34
N ASN A 864 25.56 1.04 18.14
CA ASN A 864 25.94 1.61 19.43
C ASN A 864 26.60 2.98 19.28
N ASP A 865 27.42 3.21 18.24
CA ASP A 865 28.03 4.51 17.97
C ASP A 865 26.99 5.55 17.51
N TYR A 866 26.02 5.17 16.67
CA TYR A 866 24.88 6.04 16.35
C TYR A 866 24.07 6.41 17.60
N LEU A 867 23.73 5.42 18.43
CA LEU A 867 22.98 5.66 19.66
C LEU A 867 23.77 6.54 20.65
N LEU A 868 25.10 6.44 20.68
CA LEU A 868 25.95 7.26 21.54
C LEU A 868 26.10 8.69 21.01
N THR A 869 26.34 8.85 19.71
CA THR A 869 26.77 10.13 19.12
C THR A 869 25.65 10.89 18.42
N GLY A 870 24.58 10.20 18.00
CA GLY A 870 23.52 10.73 17.14
C GLY A 870 23.92 10.91 15.68
N ARG A 871 25.13 10.45 15.29
CA ARG A 871 25.64 10.59 13.91
C ARG A 871 25.36 9.32 13.13
N LEU A 872 24.60 9.45 12.07
CA LEU A 872 24.42 8.35 11.11
C LEU A 872 25.72 8.09 10.34
N PRO A 873 25.96 6.85 9.88
CA PRO A 873 27.00 6.57 8.90
C PRO A 873 26.90 7.50 7.69
N ALA A 874 28.04 7.87 7.11
CA ALA A 874 28.05 8.78 5.95
C ALA A 874 27.28 8.21 4.74
N ARG A 875 27.34 6.88 4.59
CA ARG A 875 26.69 6.08 3.55
C ARG A 875 26.11 4.81 4.18
N ASP A 876 25.25 4.12 3.44
CA ASP A 876 24.80 2.78 3.81
C ASP A 876 26.00 1.83 3.91
N LEU A 877 25.90 0.85 4.80
CA LEU A 877 26.96 -0.09 5.14
C LEU A 877 26.51 -1.52 4.88
N THR A 878 27.47 -2.39 4.59
CA THR A 878 27.27 -3.83 4.52
C THR A 878 28.20 -4.48 5.53
N CYS A 879 27.62 -5.27 6.43
CA CYS A 879 28.32 -6.12 7.39
C CYS A 879 28.24 -7.57 6.92
N ALA A 880 29.31 -8.32 7.13
CA ALA A 880 29.40 -9.76 6.91
C ALA A 880 29.52 -10.47 8.24
#